data_AF-A0A2U1LKT0-F1
#
_entry.id   AF-A0A2U1LKT0-F1
#
_cell.length_a   1.000
_cell.length_b   1.000
_cell.length_c   1.000
_cell.angle_alpha   90.00
_cell.angle_beta   90.00
_cell.angle_gamma   90.00
#
_symmetry.space_group_name_H-M   'P 1'
#
loop_
_entity.id
_entity.type
_entity.pdbx_description
1 polymer ?
#
loop_
_entity_poly.entity_id
_entity_poly.type
_entity_poly.pdbx_seq_one_letter_code
_entity_poly.pdbx_strand_id
1 'polypeptide(L)'
;MFKTMNSIYLFLTIFVSFSILLVQSAPEDALVTNVPGFDGTLPSKHYAGYVTVDKNHGKKLYYYYVLSERNPSQDPVVLWLNGGPGCSSFDGFVYEHEPCYHGDNSSKIRLGTSESNLPESYRRLGETERPLPVRTRMFGRAWPFRAPVKAGYIPSWHELLNGAVVVPCTDDEVATVWLNNEAVRKAIHADPISMAGDWVLCTDKVKYYSDGGSMIPYHKNLTARGYRALIYSGDHDMSVPFTGSEAWTRSLGYKVIDEWRQWLVDGQVSGFIQGYDNNLTFLTIKGSGHTVPEYKPKEAFALYSRCILLAQSAPEDALVTSVPGFDGTLPSKHYAGYVTVDKNHGKKLYYYYVLSERNPSQDPVVLWLNGGPGCSSFDGFVYEHGPFNFEKTGSLPKLHLNPYAWTKVSNMIYLDSPAGVGMSYSGNKSDYTTMDTKTALDSHKFLLEWFKLYPEYLSNSFFIAGESYAGVYVPMLSNEVVKGLDAGDKPTLNFKGYMVGNGVTDDVFDGNALVPFAHGMGLISDELYQEVTTECNGNYYNPANDNCESKLQKVDQDLDGINIYDILEPCYHGDSSSKIRLGTSESNLPESFRRLGETERPLPVRTRMFGRAWPFRAPVKAGYVPSWPELLNSAENVPCTDDEVATVWLNNEAVRKAIHADPISMAGDWELCTDKIRYYHDAGSMIPYHKNLTARGYRALIFSGDHDMCVPFTGSEAWTRSLGYKVIDEWRHWLVDGQVSGFIQGYDNNLTFLTVKGSGHTVPEYKPKEGLALYSRWLEGKTI
;
A
#
# COMPACT_ATOMS: atom_id res chain seq x y z
N MET A 1 -38.90 24.93 6.03
CA MET A 1 -38.01 23.95 5.36
C MET A 1 -37.54 24.45 3.99
N PHE A 2 -38.34 24.42 2.91
CA PHE A 2 -37.83 24.70 1.54
C PHE A 2 -37.02 25.99 1.33
N LYS A 3 -37.35 27.12 1.98
CA LYS A 3 -36.58 28.37 1.78
C LYS A 3 -35.15 28.31 2.34
N THR A 4 -34.93 27.67 3.50
CA THR A 4 -33.61 27.65 4.16
C THR A 4 -32.60 26.76 3.43
N MET A 5 -33.08 25.69 2.77
CA MET A 5 -32.22 24.80 1.98
C MET A 5 -31.57 25.52 0.79
N ASN A 6 -32.30 26.40 0.11
CA ASN A 6 -31.76 27.13 -1.06
C ASN A 6 -30.58 28.04 -0.68
N SER A 7 -30.57 28.66 0.49
CA SER A 7 -29.45 29.52 0.91
C SER A 7 -28.16 28.72 1.17
N ILE A 8 -28.28 27.53 1.77
CA ILE A 8 -27.14 26.64 2.04
C ILE A 8 -26.66 25.99 0.74
N TYR A 9 -27.57 25.54 -0.13
CA TYR A 9 -27.21 25.05 -1.46
C TYR A 9 -26.53 26.13 -2.29
N LEU A 10 -27.02 27.37 -2.31
CA LEU A 10 -26.40 28.46 -3.05
C LEU A 10 -24.97 28.75 -2.55
N PHE A 11 -24.72 28.70 -1.24
CA PHE A 11 -23.37 28.82 -0.68
C PHE A 11 -22.44 27.66 -1.10
N LEU A 12 -22.90 26.40 -1.00
CA LEU A 12 -22.08 25.24 -1.43
C LEU A 12 -21.82 25.25 -2.94
N THR A 13 -22.83 25.49 -3.77
CA THR A 13 -22.70 25.45 -5.23
C THR A 13 -21.77 26.55 -5.75
N ILE A 14 -21.79 27.75 -5.15
CA ILE A 14 -20.83 28.81 -5.50
C ILE A 14 -19.38 28.41 -5.16
N PHE A 15 -19.16 27.68 -4.06
CA PHE A 15 -17.82 27.20 -3.69
C PHE A 15 -17.32 26.03 -4.56
N VAL A 16 -18.18 25.06 -4.88
CA VAL A 16 -17.79 23.91 -5.74
C VAL A 16 -17.38 24.37 -7.15
N SER A 17 -17.98 25.45 -7.67
CA SER A 17 -17.55 26.06 -8.94
C SER A 17 -16.23 26.83 -8.88
N PHE A 18 -15.62 27.00 -7.70
CA PHE A 18 -14.32 27.68 -7.54
C PHE A 18 -13.12 26.73 -7.39
N SER A 19 -13.37 25.44 -7.12
CA SER A 19 -12.33 24.46 -6.75
C SER A 19 -11.39 24.00 -7.87
N ILE A 20 -11.58 24.46 -9.12
CA ILE A 20 -10.80 24.01 -10.29
C ILE A 20 -9.94 25.14 -10.92
N LEU A 21 -10.09 26.40 -10.49
CA LEU A 21 -9.39 27.56 -11.10
C LEU A 21 -8.33 28.23 -10.23
N LEU A 22 -8.39 28.10 -8.90
CA LEU A 22 -7.57 28.91 -7.98
C LEU A 22 -6.05 28.64 -8.02
N VAL A 23 -5.59 27.50 -8.56
CA VAL A 23 -4.14 27.20 -8.68
C VAL A 23 -3.49 27.95 -9.86
N GLN A 24 -4.27 28.48 -10.82
CA GLN A 24 -3.78 29.26 -11.96
C GLN A 24 -4.37 30.67 -12.09
N SER A 25 -5.31 31.08 -11.22
CA SER A 25 -5.89 32.44 -11.25
C SER A 25 -6.18 33.05 -9.87
N ALA A 26 -5.38 32.73 -8.84
CA ALA A 26 -5.37 33.52 -7.60
C ALA A 26 -4.87 34.95 -7.91
N PRO A 27 -5.59 36.03 -7.52
CA PRO A 27 -5.20 37.39 -7.85
C PRO A 27 -3.86 37.80 -7.22
N GLU A 28 -2.98 38.48 -7.96
CA GLU A 28 -1.69 38.95 -7.43
C GLU A 28 -1.88 39.99 -6.32
N ASP A 29 -2.93 40.81 -6.40
CA ASP A 29 -3.35 41.78 -5.38
C ASP A 29 -3.91 41.14 -4.10
N ALA A 30 -4.16 39.82 -4.10
CA ALA A 30 -4.52 39.06 -2.90
C ALA A 30 -3.32 38.42 -2.20
N LEU A 31 -2.12 38.42 -2.79
CA LEU A 31 -0.93 37.73 -2.25
C LEU A 31 -0.33 38.47 -1.03
N VAL A 32 -0.29 37.80 0.12
CA VAL A 32 0.36 38.31 1.33
C VAL A 32 1.88 38.14 1.18
N THR A 33 2.60 39.25 1.07
CA THR A 33 4.05 39.27 0.78
C THR A 33 4.94 39.35 2.02
N ASN A 34 4.40 39.74 3.17
CA ASN A 34 5.04 39.63 4.48
C ASN A 34 3.99 39.53 5.59
N VAL A 35 4.43 39.14 6.79
CA VAL A 35 3.62 39.08 8.01
C VAL A 35 4.42 39.81 9.11
N PRO A 36 4.06 41.04 9.50
CA PRO A 36 4.87 41.83 10.43
C PRO A 36 5.04 41.14 11.78
N GLY A 37 6.28 40.99 12.24
CA GLY A 37 6.63 40.20 13.43
C GLY A 37 7.11 38.76 13.12
N PHE A 38 7.06 38.32 11.86
CA PHE A 38 7.68 37.08 11.41
C PHE A 38 8.97 37.37 10.61
N ASP A 39 10.13 37.21 11.26
CA ASP A 39 11.45 37.43 10.66
C ASP A 39 11.91 36.22 9.81
N GLY A 40 11.17 35.95 8.72
CA GLY A 40 11.49 34.85 7.80
C GLY A 40 10.68 34.86 6.51
N THR A 41 11.06 33.98 5.58
CA THR A 41 10.26 33.69 4.38
C THR A 41 9.09 32.77 4.78
N LEU A 42 7.86 33.10 4.36
CA LEU A 42 6.71 32.23 4.59
C LEU A 42 6.92 30.85 3.93
N PRO A 43 6.56 29.73 4.59
CA PRO A 43 6.83 28.38 4.09
C PRO A 43 5.97 28.01 2.87
N SER A 44 4.84 28.70 2.66
CA SER A 44 4.02 28.62 1.46
C SER A 44 3.50 30.01 1.04
N LYS A 45 2.71 30.07 -0.04
CA LYS A 45 2.03 31.31 -0.43
C LYS A 45 0.76 31.51 0.40
N HIS A 46 0.65 32.67 1.02
CA HIS A 46 -0.52 33.09 1.77
C HIS A 46 -1.31 34.13 0.95
N TYR A 47 -2.64 34.08 1.01
CA TYR A 47 -3.54 34.97 0.29
C TYR A 47 -4.61 35.51 1.22
N ALA A 48 -4.95 36.80 1.14
CA ALA A 48 -5.94 37.42 2.00
C ALA A 48 -6.72 38.54 1.31
N GLY A 49 -7.92 38.83 1.81
CA GLY A 49 -8.79 39.88 1.29
C GLY A 49 -10.26 39.62 1.60
N TYR A 50 -11.17 40.14 0.75
CA TYR A 50 -12.60 40.13 1.02
C TYR A 50 -13.46 39.50 -0.09
N VAL A 51 -14.33 38.56 0.29
CA VAL A 51 -15.38 38.01 -0.59
C VAL A 51 -16.69 38.76 -0.36
N THR A 52 -17.28 39.33 -1.41
CA THR A 52 -18.59 40.00 -1.32
C THR A 52 -19.72 38.96 -1.38
N VAL A 53 -20.40 38.74 -0.26
CA VAL A 53 -21.48 37.74 -0.12
C VAL A 53 -22.89 38.32 -0.31
N ASP A 54 -23.05 39.64 -0.22
CA ASP A 54 -24.31 40.34 -0.52
C ASP A 54 -24.01 41.67 -1.22
N LYS A 55 -24.06 41.66 -2.56
CA LYS A 55 -23.76 42.84 -3.39
C LYS A 55 -24.75 43.99 -3.17
N ASN A 56 -25.99 43.71 -2.75
CA ASN A 56 -27.03 44.72 -2.60
C ASN A 56 -26.91 45.49 -1.28
N HIS A 57 -26.37 44.85 -0.24
CA HIS A 57 -26.14 45.45 1.08
C HIS A 57 -24.64 45.62 1.42
N GLY A 58 -23.75 45.46 0.43
CA GLY A 58 -22.31 45.63 0.58
C GLY A 58 -21.62 44.65 1.54
N LYS A 59 -22.25 43.52 1.91
CA LYS A 59 -21.68 42.62 2.93
C LYS A 59 -20.50 41.86 2.33
N LYS A 60 -19.35 42.03 2.97
CA LYS A 60 -18.13 41.27 2.71
C LYS A 60 -17.85 40.31 3.86
N LEU A 61 -17.19 39.19 3.57
CA LEU A 61 -16.47 38.37 4.55
C LEU A 61 -14.97 38.51 4.29
N TYR A 62 -14.19 38.73 5.35
CA TYR A 62 -12.73 38.69 5.28
C TYR A 62 -12.27 37.23 5.26
N TYR A 63 -11.21 36.93 4.51
CA TYR A 63 -10.60 35.60 4.46
C TYR A 63 -9.07 35.70 4.48
N TYR A 64 -8.45 34.62 4.95
CA TYR A 64 -7.02 34.36 4.84
C TYR A 64 -6.84 32.88 4.50
N TYR A 65 -6.01 32.59 3.52
CA TYR A 65 -5.88 31.29 2.88
C TYR A 65 -4.39 30.95 2.71
N VAL A 66 -3.99 29.82 3.25
CA VAL A 66 -2.60 29.32 3.23
C VAL A 66 -2.55 28.15 2.25
N LEU A 67 -1.67 28.21 1.24
CA LEU A 67 -1.43 27.03 0.41
C LEU A 67 -0.73 25.94 1.22
N SER A 68 -0.99 24.67 0.89
CA SER A 68 -0.26 23.57 1.51
C SER A 68 1.24 23.66 1.22
N GLU A 69 2.07 23.44 2.23
CA GLU A 69 3.53 23.28 2.08
C GLU A 69 3.91 22.01 1.31
N ARG A 70 2.98 21.05 1.18
CA ARG A 70 3.22 19.74 0.53
C ARG A 70 2.92 19.77 -0.96
N ASN A 71 1.65 19.84 -1.37
CA ASN A 71 1.24 19.86 -2.77
C ASN A 71 -0.06 20.67 -3.01
N PRO A 72 0.03 21.99 -3.25
CA PRO A 72 -1.12 22.87 -3.45
C PRO A 72 -2.12 22.50 -4.56
N SER A 73 -1.76 21.62 -5.49
CA SER A 73 -2.65 21.20 -6.59
C SER A 73 -3.35 19.85 -6.35
N GLN A 74 -3.05 19.19 -5.23
CA GLN A 74 -3.60 17.86 -4.86
C GLN A 74 -4.13 17.80 -3.42
N ASP A 75 -3.65 18.69 -2.54
CA ASP A 75 -4.12 18.76 -1.15
C ASP A 75 -5.49 19.46 -1.06
N PRO A 76 -6.46 18.92 -0.29
CA PRO A 76 -7.82 19.44 -0.27
C PRO A 76 -7.93 20.77 0.47
N VAL A 77 -8.75 21.68 -0.07
CA VAL A 77 -9.08 22.96 0.56
C VAL A 77 -9.91 22.75 1.81
N VAL A 78 -9.42 23.21 2.96
CA VAL A 78 -10.13 23.14 4.25
C VAL A 78 -10.66 24.53 4.62
N LEU A 79 -11.96 24.61 4.88
CA LEU A 79 -12.63 25.80 5.41
C LEU A 79 -12.71 25.70 6.95
N TRP A 80 -11.90 26.49 7.66
CA TRP A 80 -11.93 26.55 9.12
C TRP A 80 -12.99 27.53 9.63
N LEU A 81 -13.92 27.04 10.46
CA LEU A 81 -15.00 27.82 11.06
C LEU A 81 -14.91 27.69 12.59
N ASN A 82 -14.67 28.80 13.29
CA ASN A 82 -14.60 28.80 14.76
C ASN A 82 -16.01 28.72 15.40
N GLY A 83 -16.06 28.27 16.65
CA GLY A 83 -17.27 28.25 17.48
C GLY A 83 -17.56 29.61 18.13
N GLY A 84 -18.81 29.80 18.58
CA GLY A 84 -19.24 31.02 19.28
C GLY A 84 -19.80 32.11 18.35
N PRO A 85 -21.05 32.57 18.55
CA PRO A 85 -21.60 33.64 17.72
C PRO A 85 -20.83 34.96 17.88
N GLY A 86 -20.40 35.53 16.75
CA GLY A 86 -19.61 36.77 16.72
C GLY A 86 -18.11 36.58 16.99
N CYS A 87 -17.64 35.34 17.19
CA CYS A 87 -16.23 35.05 17.41
C CYS A 87 -15.43 34.91 16.10
N SER A 88 -14.13 35.24 16.15
CA SER A 88 -13.23 35.25 14.99
C SER A 88 -12.55 33.90 14.75
N SER A 89 -12.29 33.55 13.49
CA SER A 89 -11.41 32.43 13.13
C SER A 89 -9.91 32.77 13.23
N PHE A 90 -9.54 34.05 13.45
CA PHE A 90 -8.15 34.50 13.56
C PHE A 90 -7.50 34.22 14.93
N ASP A 91 -8.30 33.79 15.90
CA ASP A 91 -7.88 33.28 17.21
C ASP A 91 -6.73 32.27 17.08
N GLY A 92 -6.89 31.26 16.21
CA GLY A 92 -5.86 30.26 15.92
C GLY A 92 -4.71 30.72 15.03
N PHE A 93 -4.57 32.03 14.74
CA PHE A 93 -3.50 32.58 13.89
C PHE A 93 -2.37 33.24 14.71
N VAL A 94 -2.65 33.67 15.95
CA VAL A 94 -1.68 34.29 16.86
C VAL A 94 -1.97 33.80 18.28
N TYR A 95 -1.01 33.12 18.92
CA TYR A 95 -1.21 32.51 20.24
C TYR A 95 0.06 32.60 21.09
N GLU A 96 -0.11 32.89 22.38
CA GLU A 96 0.91 32.81 23.43
C GLU A 96 0.34 32.02 24.62
N HIS A 97 1.18 31.26 25.33
CA HIS A 97 0.72 30.24 26.29
C HIS A 97 0.81 30.70 27.75
N GLU A 98 -0.07 31.61 28.16
CA GLU A 98 -0.26 32.01 29.56
C GLU A 98 -1.20 31.04 30.32
N PRO A 99 -0.90 30.66 31.58
CA PRO A 99 -1.83 29.91 32.42
C PRO A 99 -2.93 30.83 32.97
N CYS A 100 -4.20 30.40 32.96
CA CYS A 100 -5.34 31.26 33.33
C CYS A 100 -5.16 32.05 34.65
N TYR A 101 -4.74 33.32 34.57
CA TYR A 101 -4.71 34.23 35.71
C TYR A 101 -6.05 34.93 35.88
N HIS A 102 -6.64 34.80 37.06
CA HIS A 102 -7.64 35.76 37.51
C HIS A 102 -6.91 37.04 37.93
N GLY A 103 -6.88 38.03 37.03
CA GLY A 103 -6.10 39.26 37.18
C GLY A 103 -6.36 39.99 38.50
N ASP A 104 -5.31 40.16 39.31
CA ASP A 104 -5.38 40.88 40.57
C ASP A 104 -5.26 42.38 40.35
N ASN A 105 -6.39 43.04 40.03
CA ASN A 105 -6.80 44.26 40.74
C ASN A 105 -8.23 44.74 40.42
N SER A 106 -8.80 45.47 41.39
CA SER A 106 -9.85 46.50 41.20
C SER A 106 -11.33 46.14 40.93
N SER A 107 -11.83 44.93 41.21
CA SER A 107 -13.27 44.79 41.57
C SER A 107 -13.57 43.77 42.67
N LYS A 108 -14.20 44.23 43.77
CA LYS A 108 -14.52 43.40 44.95
C LYS A 108 -15.90 42.76 44.82
N ILE A 109 -16.00 41.57 44.24
CA ILE A 109 -17.16 40.70 44.44
C ILE A 109 -16.91 39.81 45.67
N ARG A 110 -17.54 40.14 46.80
CA ARG A 110 -17.46 39.33 48.02
C ARG A 110 -18.21 38.01 47.84
N LEU A 111 -17.48 36.90 47.80
CA LEU A 111 -18.00 35.57 48.15
C LEU A 111 -17.34 35.15 49.47
N GLY A 112 -18.14 35.03 50.54
CA GLY A 112 -17.65 34.77 51.88
C GLY A 112 -17.97 33.36 52.36
N THR A 113 -16.92 32.54 52.52
CA THR A 113 -16.84 31.40 53.46
C THR A 113 -15.35 31.15 53.76
N SER A 114 -15.01 30.75 54.99
CA SER A 114 -13.63 30.72 55.48
C SER A 114 -12.87 29.43 55.14
N GLU A 115 -11.70 29.56 54.52
CA GLU A 115 -10.70 28.48 54.48
C GLU A 115 -9.96 28.38 55.82
N SER A 116 -10.08 27.23 56.51
CA SER A 116 -9.34 26.97 57.75
C SER A 116 -9.12 25.49 58.09
N ASN A 117 -9.61 24.55 57.27
CA ASN A 117 -9.61 23.11 57.57
C ASN A 117 -9.08 22.26 56.40
N LEU A 118 -7.76 22.18 56.23
CA LEU A 118 -7.10 21.15 55.41
C LEU A 118 -5.86 20.57 56.13
N PRO A 119 -5.62 19.24 56.11
CA PRO A 119 -4.58 18.62 56.95
C PRO A 119 -3.14 18.79 56.44
N GLU A 120 -2.19 18.65 57.37
CA GLU A 120 -0.77 18.93 57.18
C GLU A 120 0.01 17.92 56.30
N SER A 121 -0.62 16.82 55.88
CA SER A 121 0.01 15.78 55.05
C SER A 121 0.45 16.25 53.65
N TYR A 122 -0.01 17.41 53.18
CA TYR A 122 0.33 17.96 51.87
C TYR A 122 1.62 18.80 51.81
N ARG A 123 2.34 19.01 52.93
CA ARG A 123 3.49 19.94 53.00
C ARG A 123 4.87 19.36 52.63
N ARG A 124 5.01 18.09 52.26
CA ARG A 124 6.33 17.44 52.01
C ARG A 124 6.40 16.52 50.78
N LEU A 125 6.29 17.12 49.60
CA LEU A 125 6.84 16.60 48.34
C LEU A 125 7.30 17.78 47.48
N GLY A 126 8.61 18.07 47.48
CA GLY A 126 9.15 19.25 46.80
C GLY A 126 10.67 19.30 46.79
N GLU A 127 11.30 18.35 46.09
CA GLU A 127 12.74 18.35 45.80
C GLU A 127 13.04 17.35 44.65
N THR A 128 12.86 17.78 43.39
CA THR A 128 13.54 17.28 42.16
C THR A 128 12.97 17.99 40.92
N GLU A 129 13.81 18.20 39.91
CA GLU A 129 13.46 19.00 38.72
C GLU A 129 12.63 18.21 37.70
N ARG A 130 11.35 18.57 37.54
CA ARG A 130 10.53 18.37 36.34
C ARG A 130 9.17 19.08 36.47
N PRO A 131 8.65 19.76 35.42
CA PRO A 131 7.29 20.29 35.45
C PRO A 131 6.27 19.15 35.37
N LEU A 132 5.47 18.99 36.43
CA LEU A 132 4.35 18.06 36.52
C LEU A 132 3.11 18.79 37.11
N PRO A 133 1.89 18.27 36.89
CA PRO A 133 0.80 19.11 36.40
C PRO A 133 0.10 19.95 37.47
N VAL A 134 -0.24 21.19 37.09
CA VAL A 134 -1.03 22.11 37.91
C VAL A 134 -2.47 21.60 38.03
N ARG A 135 -2.83 21.06 39.20
CA ARG A 135 -4.22 20.72 39.55
C ARG A 135 -5.00 21.95 40.03
N THR A 136 -5.28 22.90 39.13
CA THR A 136 -6.14 24.05 39.46
C THR A 136 -7.59 23.58 39.62
N ARG A 137 -8.23 23.90 40.76
CA ARG A 137 -9.68 23.72 40.91
C ARG A 137 -10.40 24.84 40.15
N MET A 138 -10.81 24.58 38.92
CA MET A 138 -11.59 25.53 38.12
C MET A 138 -12.97 25.79 38.76
N PHE A 139 -13.10 26.96 39.40
CA PHE A 139 -14.38 27.61 39.71
C PHE A 139 -14.54 28.94 38.94
N GLY A 140 -13.87 29.05 37.79
CA GLY A 140 -14.16 30.09 36.79
C GLY A 140 -15.54 29.88 36.16
N ARG A 141 -16.24 30.97 35.84
CA ARG A 141 -17.51 30.91 35.09
C ARG A 141 -17.25 30.69 33.61
N ALA A 142 -17.11 29.44 33.21
CA ALA A 142 -17.47 29.04 31.85
C ALA A 142 -18.94 29.42 31.54
N TRP A 143 -19.29 29.45 30.25
CA TRP A 143 -20.65 29.66 29.75
C TRP A 143 -21.65 28.83 30.58
N PRO A 144 -22.80 29.37 31.06
CA PRO A 144 -23.70 28.68 32.01
C PRO A 144 -24.45 27.43 31.45
N PHE A 145 -23.71 26.40 31.05
CA PHE A 145 -24.20 25.10 30.58
C PHE A 145 -24.74 24.22 31.72
N ARG A 146 -25.94 24.57 32.19
CA ARG A 146 -26.93 23.61 32.67
C ARG A 146 -28.25 23.67 31.89
N ALA A 147 -28.29 24.45 30.80
CA ALA A 147 -29.42 24.54 29.89
C ALA A 147 -29.00 24.09 28.47
N PRO A 148 -29.85 23.36 27.73
CA PRO A 148 -29.64 23.12 26.32
C PRO A 148 -29.79 24.43 25.52
N VAL A 149 -29.18 24.51 24.33
CA VAL A 149 -29.39 25.62 23.39
C VAL A 149 -30.87 25.62 22.98
N LYS A 150 -31.61 26.64 23.42
CA LYS A 150 -33.02 26.84 23.08
C LYS A 150 -33.16 27.78 21.88
N ALA A 151 -34.27 27.67 21.18
CA ALA A 151 -34.65 28.65 20.17
C ALA A 151 -34.81 30.05 20.82
N GLY A 152 -34.30 31.08 20.15
CA GLY A 152 -34.30 32.47 20.64
C GLY A 152 -32.93 33.13 20.62
N TYR A 153 -32.82 34.27 21.28
CA TYR A 153 -31.59 35.05 21.36
C TYR A 153 -30.49 34.31 22.15
N ILE A 154 -29.27 34.30 21.62
CA ILE A 154 -28.07 33.80 22.31
C ILE A 154 -27.20 35.02 22.64
N PRO A 155 -27.03 35.38 23.93
CA PRO A 155 -26.18 36.50 24.31
C PRO A 155 -24.72 36.30 23.91
N SER A 156 -24.03 37.38 23.57
CA SER A 156 -22.59 37.36 23.30
C SER A 156 -21.79 37.18 24.60
N TRP A 157 -20.50 36.82 24.49
CA TRP A 157 -19.61 36.76 25.65
C TRP A 157 -19.55 38.09 26.41
N HIS A 158 -19.43 39.23 25.69
CA HIS A 158 -19.49 40.57 26.29
C HIS A 158 -20.77 40.78 27.13
N GLU A 159 -21.93 40.30 26.67
CA GLU A 159 -23.20 40.42 27.41
C GLU A 159 -23.26 39.48 28.63
N LEU A 160 -22.72 38.26 28.52
CA LEU A 160 -22.62 37.30 29.64
C LEU A 160 -21.64 37.76 30.74
N LEU A 161 -20.69 38.63 30.39
CA LEU A 161 -19.60 39.10 31.24
C LEU A 161 -19.78 40.57 31.69
N ASN A 162 -20.98 41.15 31.52
CA ASN A 162 -21.31 42.53 31.88
C ASN A 162 -20.40 43.61 31.24
N GLY A 163 -19.95 43.39 30.01
CA GLY A 163 -19.11 44.32 29.26
C GLY A 163 -17.60 44.15 29.42
N ALA A 164 -17.13 43.10 30.10
CA ALA A 164 -15.73 42.68 29.99
C ALA A 164 -15.46 42.10 28.58
N VAL A 165 -14.32 42.46 28.00
CA VAL A 165 -13.94 42.13 26.62
C VAL A 165 -13.33 40.72 26.53
N VAL A 166 -12.51 40.35 27.52
CA VAL A 166 -11.72 39.11 27.56
C VAL A 166 -12.59 37.89 27.87
N VAL A 167 -12.43 36.81 27.10
CA VAL A 167 -13.12 35.53 27.33
C VAL A 167 -12.46 34.77 28.50
N PRO A 168 -13.21 34.23 29.49
CA PRO A 168 -12.60 33.58 30.65
C PRO A 168 -11.77 32.35 30.27
N CYS A 169 -10.51 32.30 30.72
CA CYS A 169 -9.51 31.30 30.33
C CYS A 169 -9.10 31.34 28.83
N THR A 170 -9.15 32.52 28.21
CA THR A 170 -8.46 32.83 26.94
C THR A 170 -7.62 34.08 27.15
N ASP A 171 -6.42 34.13 26.57
CA ASP A 171 -5.64 35.35 26.42
C ASP A 171 -5.69 35.77 24.95
N ASP A 172 -6.41 36.86 24.67
CA ASP A 172 -6.49 37.48 23.36
C ASP A 172 -5.77 38.84 23.30
N GLU A 173 -4.95 39.21 24.29
CA GLU A 173 -4.27 40.52 24.32
C GLU A 173 -3.26 40.64 23.18
N VAL A 174 -2.40 39.65 22.98
CA VAL A 174 -1.39 39.63 21.90
C VAL A 174 -2.05 39.67 20.52
N ALA A 175 -3.10 38.86 20.32
CA ALA A 175 -3.88 38.85 19.08
C ALA A 175 -4.59 40.20 18.85
N THR A 176 -5.14 40.81 19.90
CA THR A 176 -5.79 42.13 19.86
C THR A 176 -4.81 43.24 19.51
N VAL A 177 -3.61 43.26 20.10
CA VAL A 177 -2.57 44.25 19.78
C VAL A 177 -2.05 44.08 18.36
N TRP A 178 -1.85 42.84 17.91
CA TRP A 178 -1.33 42.54 16.58
C TRP A 178 -2.35 42.85 15.46
N LEU A 179 -3.59 42.38 15.58
CA LEU A 179 -4.65 42.58 14.57
C LEU A 179 -5.21 44.02 14.56
N ASN A 180 -4.91 44.83 15.58
CA ASN A 180 -5.16 46.27 15.59
C ASN A 180 -3.92 47.13 15.29
N ASN A 181 -2.86 46.53 14.72
CA ASN A 181 -1.79 47.29 14.11
C ASN A 181 -2.10 47.57 12.63
N GLU A 182 -2.18 48.84 12.22
CA GLU A 182 -2.49 49.21 10.83
C GLU A 182 -1.44 48.70 9.81
N ALA A 183 -0.19 48.48 10.23
CA ALA A 183 0.83 47.86 9.37
C ALA A 183 0.56 46.36 9.16
N VAL A 184 0.09 45.66 10.20
CA VAL A 184 -0.37 44.26 10.10
C VAL A 184 -1.59 44.19 9.19
N ARG A 185 -2.64 44.97 9.46
CA ARG A 185 -3.87 45.00 8.63
C ARG A 185 -3.56 45.24 7.16
N LYS A 186 -2.69 46.21 6.86
CA LYS A 186 -2.22 46.49 5.49
C LYS A 186 -1.49 45.29 4.87
N ALA A 187 -0.63 44.60 5.61
CA ALA A 187 0.10 43.44 5.11
C ALA A 187 -0.80 42.23 4.84
N ILE A 188 -1.84 42.02 5.66
CA ILE A 188 -2.83 40.94 5.50
C ILE A 188 -4.07 41.37 4.70
N HIS A 189 -4.03 42.50 4.01
CA HIS A 189 -5.12 43.03 3.15
C HIS A 189 -6.48 43.18 3.86
N ALA A 190 -6.48 43.49 5.16
CA ALA A 190 -7.67 43.83 5.94
C ALA A 190 -8.01 45.33 5.83
N ASP A 191 -9.30 45.67 5.87
CA ASP A 191 -9.77 47.06 5.89
C ASP A 191 -9.28 47.76 7.19
N PRO A 192 -8.83 49.03 7.12
CA PRO A 192 -8.22 49.74 8.26
C PRO A 192 -9.22 49.95 9.41
N ILE A 193 -8.71 50.33 10.59
CA ILE A 193 -9.54 50.52 11.81
C ILE A 193 -10.60 51.61 11.57
N SER A 194 -10.27 52.63 10.78
CA SER A 194 -11.19 53.69 10.36
C SER A 194 -12.39 53.21 9.51
N MET A 195 -12.35 51.98 8.97
CA MET A 195 -13.41 51.38 8.15
C MET A 195 -14.08 50.18 8.83
N ALA A 196 -13.30 49.25 9.39
CA ALA A 196 -13.82 48.03 10.03
C ALA A 196 -14.08 48.19 11.54
N GLY A 197 -13.50 49.22 12.17
CA GLY A 197 -13.34 49.30 13.62
C GLY A 197 -12.26 48.33 14.13
N ASP A 198 -12.10 48.32 15.45
CA ASP A 198 -11.18 47.42 16.14
C ASP A 198 -11.61 45.94 16.01
N TRP A 199 -10.62 45.07 15.88
CA TRP A 199 -10.75 43.63 16.03
C TRP A 199 -10.84 43.30 17.52
N VAL A 200 -11.74 42.38 17.85
CA VAL A 200 -11.89 41.75 19.17
C VAL A 200 -12.19 40.27 18.93
N LEU A 201 -11.79 39.38 19.84
CA LEU A 201 -11.98 37.94 19.67
C LEU A 201 -13.46 37.57 19.43
N CYS A 202 -14.39 38.10 20.22
CA CYS A 202 -15.83 37.86 20.08
C CYS A 202 -16.66 39.16 20.20
N THR A 203 -17.25 39.63 19.10
CA THR A 203 -17.97 40.91 19.06
C THR A 203 -19.44 40.81 19.51
N ASP A 204 -19.92 41.84 20.23
CA ASP A 204 -21.34 41.99 20.59
C ASP A 204 -22.21 42.59 19.47
N LYS A 205 -21.58 43.16 18.43
CA LYS A 205 -22.23 43.75 17.24
C LYS A 205 -23.14 42.75 16.52
N VAL A 206 -22.84 41.45 16.63
CA VAL A 206 -23.62 40.36 16.03
C VAL A 206 -24.67 39.86 17.02
N LYS A 207 -25.93 40.29 16.83
CA LYS A 207 -27.07 39.80 17.63
C LYS A 207 -27.58 38.49 17.04
N TYR A 208 -27.09 37.36 17.57
CA TYR A 208 -27.38 36.02 17.08
C TYR A 208 -28.65 35.41 17.68
N TYR A 209 -29.45 34.77 16.85
CA TYR A 209 -30.65 34.03 17.23
C TYR A 209 -30.50 32.59 16.77
N SER A 210 -30.65 31.64 17.68
CA SER A 210 -30.71 30.22 17.35
C SER A 210 -32.14 29.83 16.97
N ASP A 211 -32.31 29.06 15.89
CA ASP A 211 -33.56 28.35 15.60
C ASP A 211 -33.82 27.21 16.62
N GLY A 212 -32.81 26.82 17.40
CA GLY A 212 -32.85 25.69 18.33
C GLY A 212 -32.90 24.33 17.64
N GLY A 213 -33.14 23.28 18.43
CA GLY A 213 -33.26 21.90 17.94
C GLY A 213 -31.98 21.07 18.10
N SER A 214 -31.93 19.92 17.43
CA SER A 214 -30.81 18.97 17.50
C SER A 214 -30.07 18.91 16.17
N MET A 215 -28.74 18.82 16.22
CA MET A 215 -27.89 18.62 15.03
C MET A 215 -27.78 17.16 14.59
N ILE A 216 -28.22 16.19 15.42
CA ILE A 216 -28.15 14.75 15.12
C ILE A 216 -28.80 14.39 13.77
N PRO A 217 -29.97 14.94 13.37
CA PRO A 217 -30.56 14.69 12.04
C PRO A 217 -29.71 15.25 10.89
N TYR A 218 -28.97 16.34 11.11
CA TYR A 218 -28.08 16.92 10.09
C TYR A 218 -26.83 16.05 9.90
N HIS A 219 -26.20 15.63 11.00
CA HIS A 219 -25.12 14.63 10.94
C HIS A 219 -25.59 13.36 10.23
N LYS A 220 -26.73 12.78 10.65
CA LYS A 220 -27.28 11.56 10.03
C LYS A 220 -27.57 11.72 8.53
N ASN A 221 -28.07 12.87 8.10
CA ASN A 221 -28.34 13.17 6.68
C ASN A 221 -27.05 13.29 5.85
N LEU A 222 -25.96 13.79 6.43
CA LEU A 222 -24.65 13.83 5.76
C LEU A 222 -23.98 12.45 5.75
N THR A 223 -23.92 11.77 6.89
CA THR A 223 -23.22 10.48 7.03
C THR A 223 -23.96 9.33 6.33
N ALA A 224 -25.29 9.41 6.17
CA ALA A 224 -26.04 8.45 5.35
C ALA A 224 -25.86 8.63 3.83
N ARG A 225 -25.18 9.70 3.37
CA ARG A 225 -24.76 9.88 1.97
C ARG A 225 -23.36 9.35 1.69
N GLY A 226 -22.72 8.69 2.67
CA GLY A 226 -21.36 8.18 2.57
C GLY A 226 -20.26 9.23 2.80
N TYR A 227 -20.61 10.49 3.07
CA TYR A 227 -19.62 11.52 3.44
C TYR A 227 -18.90 11.12 4.73
N ARG A 228 -17.57 11.05 4.65
CA ARG A 228 -16.70 10.77 5.80
C ARG A 228 -16.89 11.83 6.87
N ALA A 229 -17.01 11.40 8.13
CA ALA A 229 -17.18 12.30 9.26
C ALA A 229 -16.23 11.92 10.41
N LEU A 230 -15.51 12.93 10.92
CA LEU A 230 -14.64 12.83 12.08
C LEU A 230 -15.23 13.65 13.22
N ILE A 231 -15.58 12.99 14.32
CA ILE A 231 -15.99 13.65 15.56
C ILE A 231 -14.87 13.46 16.58
N TYR A 232 -14.32 14.54 17.11
CA TYR A 232 -13.24 14.49 18.09
C TYR A 232 -13.55 15.37 19.30
N SER A 233 -12.95 15.06 20.45
CA SER A 233 -13.10 15.86 21.68
C SER A 233 -11.88 15.70 22.58
N GLY A 234 -11.50 16.75 23.30
CA GLY A 234 -10.52 16.63 24.38
C GLY A 234 -11.10 15.86 25.56
N ASP A 235 -10.34 14.93 26.15
CA ASP A 235 -10.81 14.14 27.30
C ASP A 235 -10.85 14.92 28.62
N HIS A 236 -10.21 16.10 28.67
CA HIS A 236 -10.24 17.06 29.78
C HIS A 236 -11.23 18.22 29.55
N ASP A 237 -11.94 18.28 28.42
CA ASP A 237 -12.95 19.31 28.18
C ASP A 237 -14.15 19.15 29.13
N MET A 238 -14.27 20.06 30.10
CA MET A 238 -15.41 20.11 31.03
C MET A 238 -16.58 20.95 30.50
N SER A 239 -16.36 21.77 29.47
CA SER A 239 -17.39 22.60 28.82
C SER A 239 -18.23 21.79 27.85
N VAL A 240 -17.60 20.92 27.05
CA VAL A 240 -18.27 19.93 26.18
C VAL A 240 -17.66 18.53 26.40
N PRO A 241 -18.02 17.82 27.49
CA PRO A 241 -17.44 16.53 27.81
C PRO A 241 -17.58 15.50 26.69
N PHE A 242 -16.49 14.81 26.37
CA PHE A 242 -16.42 13.83 25.27
C PHE A 242 -17.49 12.73 25.37
N THR A 243 -17.95 12.39 26.58
CA THR A 243 -19.04 11.41 26.80
C THR A 243 -20.38 11.88 26.23
N GLY A 244 -20.61 13.19 26.16
CA GLY A 244 -21.74 13.78 25.43
C GLY A 244 -21.57 13.65 23.91
N SER A 245 -20.37 13.93 23.40
CA SER A 245 -20.01 13.73 21.99
C SER A 245 -20.17 12.28 21.55
N GLU A 246 -19.71 11.35 22.37
CA GLU A 246 -19.85 9.91 22.18
C GLU A 246 -21.32 9.48 22.17
N ALA A 247 -22.11 9.91 23.16
CA ALA A 247 -23.50 9.52 23.30
C ALA A 247 -24.35 9.93 22.09
N TRP A 248 -24.16 11.16 21.58
CA TRP A 248 -24.89 11.59 20.38
C TRP A 248 -24.37 10.89 19.12
N THR A 249 -23.06 10.64 19.01
CA THR A 249 -22.49 9.85 17.90
C THR A 249 -23.10 8.44 17.85
N ARG A 250 -23.10 7.73 18.98
CA ARG A 250 -23.72 6.39 19.11
C ARG A 250 -25.22 6.42 18.79
N SER A 251 -25.93 7.51 19.11
CA SER A 251 -27.37 7.67 18.81
C SER A 251 -27.73 7.71 17.32
N LEU A 252 -26.74 7.87 16.42
CA LEU A 252 -26.96 7.78 14.98
C LEU A 252 -27.36 6.36 14.54
N GLY A 253 -26.98 5.32 15.30
CA GLY A 253 -27.40 3.93 15.09
C GLY A 253 -26.59 3.15 14.05
N TYR A 254 -25.37 3.59 13.75
CA TYR A 254 -24.42 2.89 12.87
C TYR A 254 -23.73 1.72 13.58
N LYS A 255 -23.33 0.69 12.82
CA LYS A 255 -22.67 -0.49 13.38
C LYS A 255 -21.20 -0.17 13.66
N VAL A 256 -20.68 -0.59 14.81
CA VAL A 256 -19.25 -0.51 15.11
C VAL A 256 -18.48 -1.54 14.26
N ILE A 257 -17.40 -1.11 13.63
CA ILE A 257 -16.49 -1.97 12.83
C ILE A 257 -15.03 -1.91 13.28
N ASP A 258 -14.65 -0.86 14.01
CA ASP A 258 -13.38 -0.72 14.69
C ASP A 258 -13.68 -0.40 16.16
N GLU A 259 -13.41 -1.35 17.05
CA GLU A 259 -13.80 -1.26 18.47
C GLU A 259 -13.00 -0.19 19.23
N TRP A 260 -13.52 0.24 20.38
CA TRP A 260 -12.91 1.29 21.20
C TRP A 260 -11.50 0.91 21.67
N ARG A 261 -10.49 1.49 21.04
CA ARG A 261 -9.06 1.17 21.26
C ARG A 261 -8.20 2.42 21.34
N GLN A 262 -7.00 2.28 21.87
CA GLN A 262 -6.03 3.38 21.89
C GLN A 262 -5.50 3.72 20.50
N TRP A 263 -5.19 5.00 20.25
CA TRP A 263 -4.42 5.45 19.09
C TRP A 263 -3.13 6.14 19.54
N LEU A 264 -2.09 6.05 18.70
CA LEU A 264 -0.72 6.41 19.06
C LEU A 264 -0.14 7.53 18.19
N VAL A 265 0.68 8.37 18.81
CA VAL A 265 1.69 9.24 18.16
C VAL A 265 3.02 8.96 18.84
N ASP A 266 4.06 8.67 18.07
CA ASP A 266 5.42 8.33 18.53
C ASP A 266 5.47 7.32 19.69
N GLY A 267 4.65 6.27 19.58
CA GLY A 267 4.53 5.20 20.57
C GLY A 267 3.74 5.56 21.85
N GLN A 268 3.36 6.82 22.05
CA GLN A 268 2.57 7.27 23.20
C GLN A 268 1.07 7.23 22.92
N VAL A 269 0.28 6.96 23.96
CA VAL A 269 -1.19 6.94 23.88
C VAL A 269 -1.75 8.36 23.81
N SER A 270 -2.10 8.79 22.61
CA SER A 270 -2.67 10.11 22.29
C SER A 270 -4.17 10.19 22.53
N GLY A 271 -4.84 9.06 22.78
CA GLY A 271 -6.26 8.98 23.12
C GLY A 271 -6.87 7.65 22.68
N PHE A 272 -8.20 7.62 22.53
CA PHE A 272 -8.97 6.45 22.07
C PHE A 272 -9.78 6.77 20.81
N ILE A 273 -10.03 5.75 19.98
CA ILE A 273 -10.71 5.84 18.69
C ILE A 273 -11.73 4.69 18.54
N GLN A 274 -12.82 4.93 17.81
CA GLN A 274 -13.84 3.95 17.44
C GLN A 274 -14.42 4.28 16.05
N GLY A 275 -14.54 3.28 15.18
CA GLY A 275 -14.99 3.41 13.79
C GLY A 275 -16.33 2.71 13.52
N TYR A 276 -17.11 3.28 12.61
CA TYR A 276 -18.47 2.85 12.27
C TYR A 276 -18.62 2.52 10.78
N ASP A 277 -19.60 1.68 10.44
CA ASP A 277 -19.83 1.06 9.11
C ASP A 277 -20.17 2.00 7.95
N ASN A 278 -20.12 3.32 8.19
CA ASN A 278 -20.62 4.36 7.30
C ASN A 278 -19.61 5.51 7.08
N ASN A 279 -18.31 5.26 7.23
CA ASN A 279 -17.22 6.25 7.18
C ASN A 279 -17.27 7.32 8.31
N LEU A 280 -17.94 7.01 9.41
CA LEU A 280 -17.92 7.83 10.64
C LEU A 280 -16.84 7.31 11.60
N THR A 281 -16.14 8.24 12.25
CA THR A 281 -15.13 7.94 13.28
C THR A 281 -15.35 8.89 14.46
N PHE A 282 -15.31 8.34 15.68
CA PHE A 282 -15.26 9.14 16.91
C PHE A 282 -13.97 8.85 17.68
N LEU A 283 -13.40 9.89 18.30
CA LEU A 283 -12.18 9.77 19.09
C LEU A 283 -12.07 10.79 20.21
N THR A 284 -11.16 10.50 21.14
CA THR A 284 -10.70 11.39 22.19
C THR A 284 -9.23 11.77 21.99
N ILE A 285 -8.84 12.96 22.44
CA ILE A 285 -7.43 13.39 22.53
C ILE A 285 -7.06 13.57 24.00
N LYS A 286 -6.00 12.87 24.42
CA LYS A 286 -5.63 12.68 25.83
C LYS A 286 -4.91 13.88 26.43
N GLY A 287 -5.38 14.32 27.60
CA GLY A 287 -4.89 15.52 28.28
C GLY A 287 -5.17 16.80 27.51
N SER A 288 -6.30 16.87 26.78
CA SER A 288 -6.65 17.98 25.90
C SER A 288 -7.96 18.66 26.31
N GLY A 289 -8.00 20.01 26.21
CA GLY A 289 -9.17 20.84 26.51
C GLY A 289 -10.14 20.98 25.32
N HIS A 290 -10.95 22.03 25.35
CA HIS A 290 -11.95 22.34 24.32
C HIS A 290 -11.31 22.63 22.96
N THR A 291 -10.33 23.54 22.95
CA THR A 291 -9.49 23.95 21.83
C THR A 291 -8.36 22.93 21.60
N VAL A 292 -8.73 21.73 21.14
CA VAL A 292 -7.79 20.59 21.02
C VAL A 292 -6.43 20.90 20.36
N PRO A 293 -6.33 21.71 19.28
CA PRO A 293 -5.02 22.08 18.69
C PRO A 293 -4.12 22.93 19.60
N GLU A 294 -4.70 23.70 20.54
CA GLU A 294 -3.97 24.53 21.51
C GLU A 294 -3.29 23.63 22.57
N TYR A 295 -4.07 22.75 23.19
CA TYR A 295 -3.61 21.88 24.28
C TYR A 295 -2.72 20.73 23.80
N LYS A 296 -2.90 20.29 22.54
CA LYS A 296 -2.26 19.10 21.94
C LYS A 296 -1.98 19.31 20.43
N PRO A 297 -1.15 20.30 20.04
CA PRO A 297 -0.90 20.63 18.63
C PRO A 297 -0.31 19.45 17.84
N LYS A 298 0.57 18.66 18.46
CA LYS A 298 1.20 17.49 17.83
C LYS A 298 0.19 16.38 17.52
N GLU A 299 -0.65 16.05 18.50
CA GLU A 299 -1.69 15.03 18.35
C GLU A 299 -2.81 15.52 17.41
N ALA A 300 -3.17 16.81 17.47
CA ALA A 300 -4.12 17.43 16.55
C ALA A 300 -3.60 17.44 15.11
N PHE A 301 -2.32 17.77 14.89
CA PHE A 301 -1.69 17.65 13.57
C PHE A 301 -1.69 16.19 13.08
N ALA A 302 -1.23 15.24 13.90
CA ALA A 302 -1.24 13.82 13.53
C ALA A 302 -2.65 13.29 13.21
N LEU A 303 -3.69 13.79 13.90
CA LEU A 303 -5.09 13.51 13.61
C LEU A 303 -5.54 14.12 12.28
N TYR A 304 -5.30 15.42 12.08
CA TYR A 304 -5.61 16.17 10.86
C TYR A 304 -4.97 15.50 9.64
N SER A 305 -3.65 15.25 9.71
CA SER A 305 -2.89 14.49 8.71
C SER A 305 -3.53 13.12 8.46
N ARG A 306 -3.80 12.29 9.47
CA ARG A 306 -4.41 10.97 9.21
C ARG A 306 -5.79 11.05 8.57
N CYS A 307 -6.58 12.06 8.88
CA CYS A 307 -7.95 12.16 8.35
C CYS A 307 -8.01 12.76 6.94
N ILE A 308 -7.01 13.58 6.56
CA ILE A 308 -6.93 14.25 5.25
C ILE A 308 -5.97 13.53 4.27
N LEU A 309 -4.89 12.91 4.75
CA LEU A 309 -4.01 12.08 3.91
C LEU A 309 -4.72 10.79 3.47
N LEU A 310 -5.59 10.21 4.33
CA LEU A 310 -6.53 9.16 3.93
C LEU A 310 -7.70 9.69 3.06
N ALA A 311 -7.62 10.92 2.52
CA ALA A 311 -8.47 11.39 1.44
C ALA A 311 -7.71 11.52 0.10
N GLN A 312 -6.42 11.15 0.05
CA GLN A 312 -5.84 10.69 -1.20
C GLN A 312 -6.41 9.31 -1.48
N SER A 313 -7.26 9.22 -2.50
CA SER A 313 -7.46 7.95 -3.21
C SER A 313 -6.24 7.68 -4.08
N ALA A 314 -5.86 6.42 -4.19
CA ALA A 314 -5.14 5.83 -5.32
C ALA A 314 -5.27 6.65 -6.63
N PRO A 315 -4.16 7.01 -7.31
CA PRO A 315 -4.14 8.04 -8.34
C PRO A 315 -5.20 7.84 -9.44
N GLU A 316 -6.00 8.87 -9.71
CA GLU A 316 -7.14 8.79 -10.63
C GLU A 316 -6.70 8.64 -12.09
N ASP A 317 -5.51 9.14 -12.43
CA ASP A 317 -4.83 8.94 -13.71
C ASP A 317 -4.29 7.52 -13.90
N ALA A 318 -3.99 6.80 -12.81
CA ALA A 318 -3.60 5.39 -12.84
C ALA A 318 -4.80 4.42 -12.90
N LEU A 319 -6.05 4.90 -12.75
CA LEU A 319 -7.23 4.03 -12.70
C LEU A 319 -7.51 3.36 -14.05
N VAL A 320 -7.53 2.03 -14.08
CA VAL A 320 -7.90 1.25 -15.27
C VAL A 320 -9.42 1.13 -15.31
N THR A 321 -10.05 1.85 -16.24
CA THR A 321 -11.52 1.95 -16.35
C THR A 321 -12.17 0.83 -17.18
N SER A 322 -11.39 0.17 -18.04
CA SER A 322 -11.79 -1.00 -18.82
C SER A 322 -10.57 -1.83 -19.20
N VAL A 323 -10.78 -3.11 -19.49
CA VAL A 323 -9.71 -4.04 -19.90
C VAL A 323 -10.16 -4.65 -21.24
N PRO A 324 -9.56 -4.27 -22.40
CA PRO A 324 -10.06 -4.71 -23.70
C PRO A 324 -10.02 -6.23 -23.85
N GLY A 325 -11.09 -6.81 -24.37
CA GLY A 325 -11.33 -8.27 -24.34
C GLY A 325 -12.21 -8.73 -23.17
N PHE A 326 -12.41 -7.91 -22.13
CA PHE A 326 -13.35 -8.17 -21.04
C PHE A 326 -14.62 -7.32 -21.16
N ASP A 327 -15.74 -7.95 -21.53
CA ASP A 327 -17.04 -7.28 -21.71
C ASP A 327 -17.82 -7.03 -20.38
N GLY A 328 -17.22 -7.38 -19.24
CA GLY A 328 -17.89 -7.35 -17.93
C GLY A 328 -17.53 -6.15 -17.05
N THR A 329 -18.22 -6.03 -15.91
CA THR A 329 -17.80 -5.14 -14.82
C THR A 329 -16.64 -5.76 -14.05
N LEU A 330 -15.57 -5.01 -13.79
CA LEU A 330 -14.42 -5.47 -12.99
C LEU A 330 -14.87 -5.81 -11.55
N PRO A 331 -14.47 -6.96 -10.97
CA PRO A 331 -14.85 -7.34 -9.61
C PRO A 331 -14.32 -6.41 -8.51
N SER A 332 -13.17 -5.77 -8.76
CA SER A 332 -12.54 -4.75 -7.91
C SER A 332 -11.97 -3.63 -8.80
N LYS A 333 -11.38 -2.57 -8.20
CA LYS A 333 -10.67 -1.57 -8.99
C LYS A 333 -9.31 -2.11 -9.42
N HIS A 334 -8.93 -1.78 -10.65
CA HIS A 334 -7.60 -2.02 -11.20
C HIS A 334 -6.90 -0.67 -11.40
N TYR A 335 -5.59 -0.63 -11.18
CA TYR A 335 -4.74 0.54 -11.42
C TYR A 335 -3.46 0.10 -12.12
N ALA A 336 -2.85 0.95 -12.94
CA ALA A 336 -1.64 0.61 -13.67
C ALA A 336 -0.82 1.85 -14.05
N GLY A 337 0.44 1.66 -14.42
CA GLY A 337 1.32 2.71 -14.89
C GLY A 337 2.75 2.52 -14.43
N TYR A 338 3.47 3.63 -14.23
CA TYR A 338 4.92 3.61 -14.04
C TYR A 338 5.40 4.28 -12.75
N VAL A 339 6.48 3.74 -12.19
CA VAL A 339 7.27 4.38 -11.13
C VAL A 339 8.69 4.64 -11.66
N THR A 340 9.10 5.90 -11.65
CA THR A 340 10.45 6.32 -12.11
C THR A 340 11.49 6.11 -11.03
N VAL A 341 12.13 4.95 -11.04
CA VAL A 341 13.19 4.56 -10.10
C VAL A 341 14.53 5.25 -10.37
N ASP A 342 14.80 5.74 -11.59
CA ASP A 342 15.91 6.68 -11.84
C ASP A 342 15.47 7.84 -12.74
N LYS A 343 15.51 9.07 -12.21
CA LYS A 343 15.11 10.30 -12.94
C LYS A 343 16.19 10.83 -13.89
N ASN A 344 17.46 10.49 -13.66
CA ASN A 344 18.59 10.92 -14.51
C ASN A 344 18.71 10.02 -15.75
N HIS A 345 18.46 8.72 -15.59
CA HIS A 345 18.44 7.76 -16.70
C HIS A 345 17.06 7.60 -17.35
N GLY A 346 15.99 8.09 -16.70
CA GLY A 346 14.62 7.83 -17.14
C GLY A 346 14.21 6.37 -16.96
N LYS A 347 14.79 5.66 -15.99
CA LYS A 347 14.44 4.27 -15.67
C LYS A 347 13.08 4.23 -15.01
N LYS A 348 12.11 3.62 -15.68
CA LYS A 348 10.76 3.37 -15.18
C LYS A 348 10.53 1.86 -15.03
N LEU A 349 9.93 1.45 -13.92
CA LEU A 349 9.31 0.13 -13.80
C LEU A 349 7.79 0.27 -13.95
N TYR A 350 7.21 -0.59 -14.79
CA TYR A 350 5.79 -0.73 -15.02
C TYR A 350 5.15 -1.65 -13.98
N TYR A 351 3.95 -1.32 -13.53
CA TYR A 351 3.19 -2.15 -12.60
C TYR A 351 1.71 -2.21 -12.99
N TYR A 352 1.08 -3.31 -12.61
CA TYR A 352 -0.36 -3.47 -12.62
C TYR A 352 -0.84 -3.88 -11.23
N TYR A 353 -1.79 -3.14 -10.68
CA TYR A 353 -2.28 -3.27 -9.31
C TYR A 353 -3.78 -3.59 -9.30
N VAL A 354 -4.14 -4.70 -8.66
CA VAL A 354 -5.55 -5.12 -8.52
C VAL A 354 -5.92 -5.12 -7.05
N LEU A 355 -6.97 -4.37 -6.70
CA LEU A 355 -7.52 -4.37 -5.35
C LEU A 355 -8.14 -5.73 -5.03
N SER A 356 -8.19 -6.09 -3.75
CA SER A 356 -8.87 -7.31 -3.34
C SER A 356 -10.37 -7.27 -3.66
N GLU A 357 -10.90 -8.41 -4.08
CA GLU A 357 -12.34 -8.61 -4.30
C GLU A 357 -13.14 -8.75 -2.99
N ARG A 358 -12.45 -8.75 -1.83
CA ARG A 358 -13.03 -8.89 -0.49
C ARG A 358 -13.06 -7.56 0.27
N ASN A 359 -11.94 -7.13 0.86
CA ASN A 359 -11.83 -5.85 1.56
C ASN A 359 -10.42 -5.25 1.39
N PRO A 360 -10.20 -4.46 0.32
CA PRO A 360 -8.92 -3.80 0.03
C PRO A 360 -8.29 -3.04 1.20
N SER A 361 -9.11 -2.46 2.08
CA SER A 361 -8.64 -1.64 3.21
C SER A 361 -8.07 -2.46 4.39
N GLN A 362 -8.20 -3.78 4.37
CA GLN A 362 -7.75 -4.69 5.45
C GLN A 362 -6.91 -5.86 4.91
N ASP A 363 -7.22 -6.33 3.70
CA ASP A 363 -6.56 -7.49 3.11
C ASP A 363 -5.10 -7.19 2.71
N PRO A 364 -4.18 -8.18 2.71
CA PRO A 364 -2.76 -7.94 2.48
C PRO A 364 -2.46 -7.24 1.15
N VAL A 365 -1.38 -6.49 1.09
CA VAL A 365 -0.74 -6.10 -0.18
C VAL A 365 0.35 -7.13 -0.47
N VAL A 366 0.33 -7.70 -1.67
CA VAL A 366 1.32 -8.71 -2.09
C VAL A 366 1.92 -8.27 -3.41
N LEU A 367 3.24 -8.11 -3.44
CA LEU A 367 4.01 -7.97 -4.67
C LEU A 367 4.19 -9.35 -5.30
N TRP A 368 4.02 -9.49 -6.61
CA TRP A 368 4.34 -10.68 -7.39
C TRP A 368 5.46 -10.39 -8.39
N LEU A 369 6.36 -11.38 -8.54
CA LEU A 369 7.50 -11.37 -9.46
C LEU A 369 7.61 -12.75 -10.15
N ASN A 370 7.48 -12.80 -11.48
CA ASN A 370 7.95 -13.97 -12.25
C ASN A 370 9.49 -13.95 -12.38
N GLY A 371 10.09 -15.04 -12.86
CA GLY A 371 11.54 -15.25 -12.83
C GLY A 371 12.29 -14.96 -14.14
N GLY A 372 12.87 -16.02 -14.73
CA GLY A 372 13.66 -15.97 -15.96
C GLY A 372 15.15 -16.32 -15.78
N PRO A 373 16.06 -15.35 -15.54
CA PRO A 373 15.79 -13.95 -15.24
C PRO A 373 15.30 -13.16 -16.46
N GLY A 374 14.56 -12.08 -16.22
CA GLY A 374 14.09 -11.19 -17.28
C GLY A 374 12.72 -11.52 -17.89
N CYS A 375 11.90 -12.34 -17.21
CA CYS A 375 10.53 -12.64 -17.64
C CYS A 375 9.51 -11.68 -17.03
N SER A 376 8.48 -11.33 -17.79
CA SER A 376 7.46 -10.36 -17.40
C SER A 376 6.51 -10.91 -16.34
N SER A 377 6.25 -10.12 -15.30
CA SER A 377 5.28 -10.45 -14.25
C SER A 377 3.83 -10.38 -14.73
N PHE A 378 3.60 -10.06 -16.01
CA PHE A 378 2.30 -10.24 -16.64
C PHE A 378 1.96 -11.71 -16.91
N ASP A 379 2.92 -12.65 -16.98
CA ASP A 379 2.59 -14.07 -17.16
C ASP A 379 1.73 -14.58 -15.99
N GLY A 380 2.12 -14.25 -14.74
CA GLY A 380 1.31 -14.51 -13.55
C GLY A 380 -0.04 -13.77 -13.51
N PHE A 381 -0.14 -12.62 -14.19
CA PHE A 381 -1.39 -11.85 -14.30
C PHE A 381 -2.37 -12.44 -15.33
N VAL A 382 -1.91 -12.98 -16.45
CA VAL A 382 -2.77 -13.47 -17.55
C VAL A 382 -2.96 -14.99 -17.62
N TYR A 383 -2.05 -15.79 -17.03
CA TYR A 383 -2.09 -17.26 -17.16
C TYR A 383 -2.09 -18.04 -15.83
N GLU A 384 -1.58 -17.47 -14.73
CA GLU A 384 -1.50 -18.18 -13.45
C GLU A 384 -2.63 -17.83 -12.48
N HIS A 385 -2.58 -16.63 -11.87
CA HIS A 385 -3.38 -16.29 -10.68
C HIS A 385 -3.88 -14.84 -10.65
N GLY A 386 -3.73 -14.10 -11.75
CA GLY A 386 -4.41 -12.83 -11.95
C GLY A 386 -5.92 -12.99 -12.18
N PRO A 387 -6.65 -11.87 -12.34
CA PRO A 387 -8.10 -11.83 -12.34
C PRO A 387 -8.74 -12.41 -13.61
N PHE A 388 -7.97 -12.71 -14.66
CA PHE A 388 -8.48 -13.16 -15.96
C PHE A 388 -7.80 -14.43 -16.49
N ASN A 389 -8.55 -15.16 -17.31
CA ASN A 389 -8.06 -16.23 -18.19
C ASN A 389 -8.36 -15.84 -19.65
N PHE A 390 -7.48 -16.16 -20.60
CA PHE A 390 -7.70 -15.93 -22.03
C PHE A 390 -8.59 -16.99 -22.71
N GLU A 391 -9.36 -16.54 -23.70
CA GLU A 391 -9.94 -17.34 -24.80
C GLU A 391 -9.32 -16.84 -26.12
N LYS A 392 -8.59 -17.72 -26.83
CA LYS A 392 -7.95 -17.40 -28.12
C LYS A 392 -9.02 -17.22 -29.20
N THR A 393 -9.02 -16.05 -29.84
CA THR A 393 -9.92 -15.74 -30.98
C THR A 393 -9.09 -15.59 -32.26
N GLY A 394 -9.76 -15.37 -33.41
CA GLY A 394 -9.08 -14.97 -34.65
C GLY A 394 -8.67 -13.48 -34.70
N SER A 395 -8.67 -12.77 -33.57
CA SER A 395 -8.23 -11.37 -33.46
C SER A 395 -7.77 -11.06 -32.02
N LEU A 396 -8.22 -9.98 -31.38
CA LEU A 396 -7.93 -9.71 -29.98
C LEU A 396 -8.56 -10.82 -29.11
N PRO A 397 -7.82 -11.45 -28.18
CA PRO A 397 -8.38 -12.51 -27.34
C PRO A 397 -9.45 -11.97 -26.40
N LYS A 398 -10.37 -12.86 -26.01
CA LYS A 398 -11.41 -12.56 -25.03
C LYS A 398 -10.93 -12.95 -23.63
N LEU A 399 -11.40 -12.23 -22.61
CA LEU A 399 -11.05 -12.44 -21.22
C LEU A 399 -12.27 -12.97 -20.45
N HIS A 400 -12.03 -13.97 -19.61
CA HIS A 400 -12.99 -14.51 -18.65
C HIS A 400 -12.47 -14.32 -17.23
N LEU A 401 -13.33 -14.16 -16.23
CA LEU A 401 -12.88 -14.06 -14.84
C LEU A 401 -12.23 -15.37 -14.37
N ASN A 402 -11.03 -15.30 -13.81
CA ASN A 402 -10.41 -16.42 -13.13
C ASN A 402 -11.12 -16.63 -11.77
N PRO A 403 -11.79 -17.78 -11.54
CA PRO A 403 -12.46 -18.06 -10.27
C PRO A 403 -11.46 -18.27 -9.11
N TYR A 404 -10.19 -18.56 -9.42
CA TYR A 404 -9.13 -18.87 -8.46
C TYR A 404 -8.07 -17.77 -8.33
N ALA A 405 -8.33 -16.57 -8.86
CA ALA A 405 -7.42 -15.44 -8.77
C ALA A 405 -7.00 -15.12 -7.32
N TRP A 406 -5.73 -14.78 -7.09
CA TRP A 406 -5.23 -14.42 -5.76
C TRP A 406 -5.83 -13.10 -5.24
N THR A 407 -6.36 -12.28 -6.14
CA THR A 407 -7.17 -11.07 -5.86
C THR A 407 -8.39 -11.33 -4.98
N LYS A 408 -8.89 -12.58 -4.92
CA LYS A 408 -9.99 -13.01 -4.05
C LYS A 408 -9.71 -12.78 -2.54
N VAL A 409 -8.45 -12.67 -2.14
CA VAL A 409 -8.04 -12.55 -0.70
C VAL A 409 -6.95 -11.50 -0.42
N SER A 410 -6.37 -10.87 -1.45
CA SER A 410 -5.31 -9.85 -1.30
C SER A 410 -5.38 -8.79 -2.38
N ASN A 411 -4.77 -7.64 -2.13
CA ASN A 411 -4.43 -6.65 -3.15
C ASN A 411 -3.11 -7.07 -3.83
N MET A 412 -3.08 -7.23 -5.15
CA MET A 412 -1.96 -7.78 -5.90
C MET A 412 -1.24 -6.70 -6.72
N ILE A 413 0.07 -6.55 -6.55
CA ILE A 413 0.94 -5.74 -7.44
C ILE A 413 1.75 -6.70 -8.31
N TYR A 414 1.56 -6.66 -9.63
CA TYR A 414 2.41 -7.33 -10.61
C TYR A 414 3.43 -6.31 -11.12
N LEU A 415 4.72 -6.62 -11.05
CA LEU A 415 5.82 -5.69 -11.34
C LEU A 415 6.77 -6.25 -12.40
N ASP A 416 6.88 -5.58 -13.54
CA ASP A 416 7.91 -5.90 -14.53
C ASP A 416 9.27 -5.36 -14.03
N SER A 417 10.19 -6.26 -13.66
CA SER A 417 11.52 -5.93 -13.15
C SER A 417 12.53 -7.00 -13.59
N PRO A 418 13.78 -6.65 -13.94
CA PRO A 418 14.37 -5.30 -14.03
C PRO A 418 13.84 -4.46 -15.21
N ALA A 419 14.36 -3.23 -15.35
CA ALA A 419 14.10 -2.42 -16.55
C ALA A 419 14.63 -3.10 -17.82
N GLY A 420 13.80 -3.15 -18.87
CA GLY A 420 13.97 -3.96 -20.08
C GLY A 420 12.94 -5.09 -20.19
N VAL A 421 12.43 -5.58 -19.05
CA VAL A 421 11.42 -6.64 -18.98
C VAL A 421 10.03 -6.10 -19.31
N GLY A 422 9.27 -6.84 -20.12
CA GLY A 422 7.86 -6.57 -20.39
C GLY A 422 7.61 -5.16 -20.91
N MET A 423 7.03 -4.30 -20.08
CA MET A 423 6.78 -2.87 -20.41
C MET A 423 7.67 -1.87 -19.65
N SER A 424 8.61 -2.35 -18.82
CA SER A 424 9.59 -1.56 -18.07
C SER A 424 10.81 -1.20 -18.92
N TYR A 425 11.36 0.01 -18.78
CA TYR A 425 12.45 0.48 -19.64
C TYR A 425 13.35 1.57 -19.00
N SER A 426 14.48 1.88 -19.64
CA SER A 426 15.37 3.00 -19.31
C SER A 426 15.78 3.79 -20.54
N GLY A 427 15.89 5.11 -20.40
CA GLY A 427 16.50 5.98 -21.41
C GLY A 427 18.02 5.79 -21.54
N ASN A 428 18.67 5.19 -20.55
CA ASN A 428 20.10 4.89 -20.58
C ASN A 428 20.37 3.40 -20.86
N LYS A 429 21.05 3.11 -21.97
CA LYS A 429 21.41 1.74 -22.37
C LYS A 429 22.30 0.99 -21.36
N SER A 430 23.03 1.70 -20.49
CA SER A 430 23.83 1.02 -19.45
C SER A 430 22.98 0.36 -18.37
N ASP A 431 21.68 0.66 -18.28
CA ASP A 431 20.82 0.04 -17.26
C ASP A 431 20.41 -1.39 -17.57
N TYR A 432 20.35 -1.75 -18.86
CA TYR A 432 20.04 -3.10 -19.31
C TYR A 432 21.16 -4.10 -18.96
N THR A 433 22.36 -3.63 -18.61
CA THR A 433 23.32 -4.43 -17.84
C THR A 433 22.98 -4.32 -16.35
N THR A 434 22.56 -5.45 -15.76
CA THR A 434 22.07 -5.50 -14.37
C THR A 434 22.45 -6.81 -13.68
N MET A 435 22.20 -6.88 -12.37
CA MET A 435 22.55 -7.98 -11.48
C MET A 435 21.56 -8.09 -10.32
N ASP A 436 21.63 -9.14 -9.51
CA ASP A 436 20.67 -9.40 -8.43
C ASP A 436 20.62 -8.21 -7.45
N THR A 437 21.78 -7.72 -6.98
CA THR A 437 21.85 -6.60 -6.03
C THR A 437 21.25 -5.32 -6.59
N LYS A 438 21.55 -4.97 -7.84
CA LYS A 438 20.99 -3.79 -8.51
C LYS A 438 19.47 -3.92 -8.71
N THR A 439 19.01 -5.11 -9.10
CA THR A 439 17.58 -5.40 -9.33
C THR A 439 16.79 -5.31 -8.02
N ALA A 440 17.33 -5.82 -6.91
CA ALA A 440 16.73 -5.69 -5.58
C ALA A 440 16.68 -4.22 -5.10
N LEU A 441 17.72 -3.43 -5.35
CA LEU A 441 17.75 -2.00 -4.99
C LEU A 441 16.78 -1.15 -5.81
N ASP A 442 16.73 -1.33 -7.14
CA ASP A 442 15.74 -0.66 -8.00
C ASP A 442 14.30 -1.06 -7.59
N SER A 443 14.07 -2.32 -7.23
CA SER A 443 12.75 -2.83 -6.80
C SER A 443 12.36 -2.38 -5.37
N HIS A 444 13.32 -2.22 -4.44
CA HIS A 444 13.03 -1.62 -3.13
C HIS A 444 12.66 -0.13 -3.29
N LYS A 445 13.37 0.58 -4.17
CA LYS A 445 13.04 1.97 -4.51
C LYS A 445 11.67 2.09 -5.20
N PHE A 446 11.31 1.14 -6.05
CA PHE A 446 9.94 1.03 -6.58
C PHE A 446 8.92 0.97 -5.45
N LEU A 447 9.09 0.08 -4.46
CA LEU A 447 8.16 -0.05 -3.34
C LEU A 447 8.05 1.24 -2.53
N LEU A 448 9.17 1.90 -2.22
CA LEU A 448 9.17 3.15 -1.45
C LEU A 448 8.47 4.29 -2.19
N GLU A 449 8.56 4.39 -3.51
CA GLU A 449 7.80 5.39 -4.29
C GLU A 449 6.34 4.98 -4.51
N TRP A 450 6.06 3.69 -4.78
CA TRP A 450 4.71 3.16 -4.96
C TRP A 450 3.84 3.39 -3.71
N PHE A 451 4.37 3.09 -2.52
CA PHE A 451 3.67 3.34 -1.25
C PHE A 451 3.56 4.84 -0.88
N LYS A 452 4.17 5.78 -1.65
CA LYS A 452 3.86 7.23 -1.58
C LYS A 452 2.70 7.63 -2.50
N LEU A 453 2.50 6.89 -3.60
CA LEU A 453 1.35 7.05 -4.51
C LEU A 453 0.07 6.45 -3.91
N TYR A 454 0.20 5.33 -3.20
CA TYR A 454 -0.90 4.58 -2.56
C TYR A 454 -0.74 4.52 -1.02
N PRO A 455 -0.72 5.67 -0.31
CA PRO A 455 -0.44 5.71 1.12
C PRO A 455 -1.54 5.08 2.00
N GLU A 456 -2.74 4.85 1.46
CA GLU A 456 -3.86 4.23 2.18
C GLU A 456 -3.59 2.76 2.56
N TYR A 457 -2.72 2.05 1.84
CA TYR A 457 -2.37 0.66 2.14
C TYR A 457 -1.16 0.49 3.08
N LEU A 458 -0.59 1.59 3.61
CA LEU A 458 0.55 1.51 4.54
C LEU A 458 0.23 0.78 5.86
N SER A 459 -1.06 0.69 6.23
CA SER A 459 -1.53 -0.11 7.36
C SER A 459 -1.74 -1.60 7.05
N ASN A 460 -1.86 -1.98 5.78
CA ASN A 460 -2.13 -3.37 5.38
C ASN A 460 -0.88 -4.23 5.59
N SER A 461 -1.04 -5.53 5.83
CA SER A 461 0.10 -6.45 5.90
C SER A 461 0.76 -6.55 4.52
N PHE A 462 2.07 -6.27 4.43
CA PHE A 462 2.80 -6.35 3.17
C PHE A 462 3.61 -7.66 3.07
N PHE A 463 3.52 -8.32 1.92
CA PHE A 463 4.30 -9.52 1.58
C PHE A 463 4.92 -9.40 0.18
N ILE A 464 5.98 -10.14 -0.06
CA ILE A 464 6.61 -10.29 -1.38
C ILE A 464 6.50 -11.76 -1.81
N ALA A 465 6.00 -12.01 -3.00
CA ALA A 465 5.83 -13.32 -3.59
C ALA A 465 6.45 -13.38 -4.99
N GLY A 466 6.75 -14.59 -5.45
CA GLY A 466 7.23 -14.83 -6.81
C GLY A 466 7.61 -16.29 -7.04
N GLU A 467 8.08 -16.58 -8.25
CA GLU A 467 8.45 -17.94 -8.67
C GLU A 467 9.78 -18.01 -9.45
N SER A 468 10.29 -19.24 -9.67
CA SER A 468 11.41 -19.49 -10.59
C SER A 468 12.68 -18.73 -10.17
N TYR A 469 13.33 -17.97 -11.07
CA TYR A 469 14.46 -17.09 -10.70
C TYR A 469 14.08 -16.03 -9.63
N ALA A 470 12.80 -15.73 -9.39
CA ALA A 470 12.40 -14.90 -8.27
C ALA A 470 12.66 -15.56 -6.90
N GLY A 471 13.05 -16.85 -6.85
CA GLY A 471 13.73 -17.44 -5.68
C GLY A 471 14.99 -16.68 -5.27
N VAL A 472 15.63 -15.94 -6.19
CA VAL A 472 16.68 -14.95 -5.91
C VAL A 472 16.08 -13.57 -5.61
N TYR A 473 15.16 -13.08 -6.46
CA TYR A 473 14.60 -11.73 -6.33
C TYR A 473 13.87 -11.49 -4.99
N VAL A 474 13.04 -12.44 -4.56
CA VAL A 474 12.16 -12.34 -3.39
C VAL A 474 12.93 -12.20 -2.07
N PRO A 475 13.88 -13.11 -1.70
CA PRO A 475 14.65 -12.96 -0.47
C PRO A 475 15.61 -11.76 -0.51
N MET A 476 16.16 -11.39 -1.67
CA MET A 476 17.00 -10.19 -1.77
C MET A 476 16.21 -8.89 -1.63
N LEU A 477 15.06 -8.76 -2.31
CA LEU A 477 14.18 -7.60 -2.14
C LEU A 477 13.63 -7.52 -0.70
N SER A 478 13.29 -8.67 -0.10
CA SER A 478 12.91 -8.75 1.32
C SER A 478 14.04 -8.26 2.23
N ASN A 479 15.30 -8.61 1.93
CA ASN A 479 16.47 -8.14 2.68
C ASN A 479 16.73 -6.63 2.51
N GLU A 480 16.54 -6.05 1.32
CA GLU A 480 16.65 -4.60 1.12
C GLU A 480 15.51 -3.83 1.80
N VAL A 481 14.27 -4.34 1.77
CA VAL A 481 13.14 -3.79 2.56
C VAL A 481 13.48 -3.81 4.05
N VAL A 482 14.03 -4.93 4.56
CA VAL A 482 14.38 -5.08 5.97
C VAL A 482 15.55 -4.17 6.39
N LYS A 483 16.56 -3.97 5.54
CA LYS A 483 17.59 -2.94 5.72
C LYS A 483 17.00 -1.54 5.77
N GLY A 484 16.03 -1.22 4.89
CA GLY A 484 15.35 0.07 4.90
C GLY A 484 14.56 0.31 6.19
N LEU A 485 13.89 -0.73 6.71
CA LEU A 485 13.23 -0.66 8.02
C LEU A 485 14.21 -0.40 9.17
N ASP A 486 15.39 -1.02 9.16
CA ASP A 486 16.45 -0.77 10.15
C ASP A 486 17.08 0.64 10.02
N ALA A 487 17.24 1.14 8.79
CA ALA A 487 17.68 2.50 8.50
C ALA A 487 16.63 3.57 8.84
N GLY A 488 15.37 3.17 9.02
CA GLY A 488 14.25 4.06 9.34
C GLY A 488 13.58 4.69 8.12
N ASP A 489 13.72 4.10 6.93
CA ASP A 489 13.21 4.62 5.65
C ASP A 489 11.71 4.96 5.66
N LYS A 490 11.34 5.85 4.74
CA LYS A 490 9.98 6.40 4.61
C LYS A 490 9.45 6.30 3.16
N PRO A 491 8.20 5.81 2.98
CA PRO A 491 7.26 5.40 4.01
C PRO A 491 7.66 4.04 4.63
N THR A 492 7.30 3.82 5.90
CA THR A 492 7.69 2.60 6.62
C THR A 492 6.74 1.46 6.25
N LEU A 493 7.27 0.43 5.59
CA LEU A 493 6.49 -0.67 5.04
C LEU A 493 6.10 -1.68 6.13
N ASN A 494 4.82 -2.07 6.18
CA ASN A 494 4.29 -3.01 7.17
C ASN A 494 4.57 -4.48 6.80
N PHE A 495 5.84 -4.79 6.47
CA PHE A 495 6.29 -6.08 5.97
C PHE A 495 6.08 -7.21 7.00
N LYS A 496 5.69 -8.40 6.53
CA LYS A 496 5.37 -9.59 7.36
C LYS A 496 6.11 -10.86 6.96
N GLY A 497 6.56 -10.97 5.72
CA GLY A 497 7.11 -12.21 5.20
C GLY A 497 7.00 -12.31 3.69
N TYR A 498 7.33 -13.47 3.17
CA TYR A 498 7.46 -13.70 1.74
C TYR A 498 7.17 -15.15 1.34
N MET A 499 6.93 -15.36 0.04
CA MET A 499 6.51 -16.63 -0.54
C MET A 499 7.31 -16.91 -1.82
N VAL A 500 7.78 -18.13 -2.01
CA VAL A 500 8.58 -18.53 -3.18
C VAL A 500 8.03 -19.85 -3.75
N GLY A 501 7.59 -19.81 -5.01
CA GLY A 501 7.17 -20.99 -5.78
C GLY A 501 8.30 -21.51 -6.66
N ASN A 502 8.62 -22.81 -6.62
CA ASN A 502 9.56 -23.48 -7.53
C ASN A 502 10.87 -22.68 -7.76
N GLY A 503 11.41 -22.11 -6.67
CA GLY A 503 12.36 -21.01 -6.75
C GLY A 503 13.82 -21.43 -6.62
N VAL A 504 14.66 -20.96 -7.55
CA VAL A 504 16.11 -21.17 -7.52
C VAL A 504 16.69 -20.53 -6.26
N THR A 505 17.48 -21.28 -5.51
CA THR A 505 18.00 -20.89 -4.19
C THR A 505 19.50 -21.12 -4.05
N ASP A 506 20.06 -22.22 -4.54
CA ASP A 506 21.44 -22.63 -4.24
C ASP A 506 22.06 -23.55 -5.30
N ASP A 507 23.30 -23.27 -5.73
CA ASP A 507 23.91 -23.99 -6.85
C ASP A 507 24.26 -25.45 -6.53
N VAL A 508 24.49 -25.77 -5.26
CA VAL A 508 24.78 -27.14 -4.81
C VAL A 508 23.47 -27.93 -4.64
N PHE A 509 22.44 -27.36 -4.02
CA PHE A 509 21.19 -28.09 -3.81
C PHE A 509 20.38 -28.26 -5.09
N ASP A 510 20.18 -27.18 -5.86
CA ASP A 510 19.33 -27.22 -7.06
C ASP A 510 20.02 -27.96 -8.19
N GLY A 511 21.35 -27.77 -8.36
CA GLY A 511 22.15 -28.47 -9.36
C GLY A 511 22.19 -29.99 -9.16
N ASN A 512 22.09 -30.48 -7.92
CA ASN A 512 22.05 -31.91 -7.62
C ASN A 512 20.63 -32.50 -7.52
N ALA A 513 19.59 -31.69 -7.66
CA ALA A 513 18.20 -32.13 -7.49
C ALA A 513 17.67 -32.98 -8.66
N LEU A 514 18.14 -32.73 -9.90
CA LEU A 514 17.58 -33.33 -11.11
C LEU A 514 17.72 -34.86 -11.16
N VAL A 515 18.91 -35.40 -10.89
CA VAL A 515 19.17 -36.85 -11.06
C VAL A 515 18.35 -37.71 -10.06
N PRO A 516 18.28 -37.38 -8.75
CA PRO A 516 17.38 -38.06 -7.83
C PRO A 516 15.89 -37.85 -8.15
N PHE A 517 15.49 -36.69 -8.69
CA PHE A 517 14.12 -36.45 -9.12
C PHE A 517 13.74 -37.32 -10.33
N ALA A 518 14.57 -37.33 -11.37
CA ALA A 518 14.36 -38.14 -12.58
C ALA A 518 14.27 -39.64 -12.24
N HIS A 519 15.09 -40.12 -11.29
CA HIS A 519 14.99 -41.49 -10.77
C HIS A 519 13.68 -41.72 -9.99
N GLY A 520 13.37 -40.84 -9.02
CA GLY A 520 12.17 -40.94 -8.19
C GLY A 520 10.85 -40.86 -8.96
N MET A 521 10.83 -40.18 -10.11
CA MET A 521 9.69 -40.11 -11.03
C MET A 521 9.71 -41.18 -12.14
N GLY A 522 10.70 -42.08 -12.14
CA GLY A 522 10.80 -43.21 -13.09
C GLY A 522 11.20 -42.83 -14.52
N LEU A 523 11.83 -41.67 -14.70
CA LEU A 523 12.28 -41.17 -16.01
C LEU A 523 13.65 -41.75 -16.43
N ILE A 524 14.44 -42.24 -15.47
CA ILE A 524 15.68 -43.01 -15.70
C ILE A 524 15.66 -44.32 -14.91
N SER A 525 16.38 -45.34 -15.38
CA SER A 525 16.38 -46.67 -14.75
C SER A 525 17.24 -46.73 -13.48
N ASP A 526 16.96 -47.74 -12.64
CA ASP A 526 17.74 -48.04 -11.43
C ASP A 526 19.24 -48.24 -11.74
N GLU A 527 19.56 -48.87 -12.87
CA GLU A 527 20.94 -49.11 -13.29
C GLU A 527 21.64 -47.79 -13.65
N LEU A 528 21.02 -46.94 -14.47
CA LEU A 528 21.60 -45.64 -14.84
C LEU A 528 21.76 -44.74 -13.62
N TYR A 529 20.79 -44.74 -12.69
CA TYR A 529 20.88 -44.01 -11.44
C TYR A 529 22.03 -44.51 -10.55
N GLN A 530 22.22 -45.83 -10.43
CA GLN A 530 23.35 -46.41 -9.69
C GLN A 530 24.70 -46.09 -10.34
N GLU A 531 24.81 -46.20 -11.66
CA GLU A 531 26.02 -45.87 -12.42
C GLU A 531 26.39 -44.39 -12.26
N VAL A 532 25.46 -43.47 -12.51
CA VAL A 532 25.74 -42.02 -12.43
C VAL A 532 26.03 -41.59 -10.99
N THR A 533 25.34 -42.15 -9.99
CA THR A 533 25.62 -41.89 -8.57
C THR A 533 27.02 -42.37 -8.17
N THR A 534 27.48 -43.50 -8.73
CA THR A 534 28.81 -44.07 -8.44
C THR A 534 29.93 -43.27 -9.09
N GLU A 535 29.84 -42.96 -10.39
CA GLU A 535 30.88 -42.22 -11.11
C GLU A 535 30.95 -40.74 -10.68
N CYS A 536 29.80 -40.12 -10.39
CA CYS A 536 29.69 -38.72 -9.98
C CYS A 536 29.77 -38.47 -8.48
N ASN A 537 29.71 -39.52 -7.65
CA ASN A 537 29.78 -39.42 -6.18
C ASN A 537 28.78 -38.40 -5.58
N GLY A 538 27.57 -38.33 -6.16
CA GLY A 538 26.51 -37.40 -5.76
C GLY A 538 26.65 -35.95 -6.25
N ASN A 539 27.64 -35.63 -7.09
CA ASN A 539 27.82 -34.31 -7.72
C ASN A 539 27.47 -34.37 -9.21
N TYR A 540 26.23 -34.01 -9.56
CA TYR A 540 25.65 -34.11 -10.89
C TYR A 540 25.75 -32.83 -11.74
N TYR A 541 26.25 -31.73 -11.14
CA TYR A 541 26.23 -30.36 -11.71
C TYR A 541 27.62 -29.76 -11.99
N ASN A 542 28.67 -30.43 -11.50
CA ASN A 542 30.07 -30.05 -11.70
C ASN A 542 30.92 -31.34 -11.82
N PRO A 543 30.74 -32.12 -12.90
CA PRO A 543 31.30 -33.46 -13.05
C PRO A 543 32.83 -33.46 -12.95
N ALA A 544 33.36 -34.35 -12.10
CA ALA A 544 34.78 -34.37 -11.77
C ALA A 544 35.66 -35.14 -12.78
N ASN A 545 35.05 -35.88 -13.72
CA ASN A 545 35.74 -36.74 -14.69
C ASN A 545 34.82 -37.08 -15.89
N ASP A 546 35.43 -37.58 -16.97
CA ASP A 546 34.76 -37.90 -18.24
C ASP A 546 33.74 -39.04 -18.12
N ASN A 547 33.91 -40.00 -17.19
CA ASN A 547 32.93 -41.07 -16.96
C ASN A 547 31.62 -40.49 -16.41
N CYS A 548 31.72 -39.67 -15.37
CA CYS A 548 30.59 -38.99 -14.75
C CYS A 548 29.85 -38.12 -15.78
N GLU A 549 30.58 -37.31 -16.53
CA GLU A 549 29.99 -36.52 -17.63
C GLU A 549 29.32 -37.41 -18.69
N SER A 550 29.93 -38.54 -19.08
CA SER A 550 29.32 -39.48 -20.04
C SER A 550 28.04 -40.15 -19.50
N LYS A 551 27.98 -40.48 -18.19
CA LYS A 551 26.76 -41.01 -17.55
C LYS A 551 25.68 -39.93 -17.40
N LEU A 552 26.07 -38.70 -17.11
CA LEU A 552 25.15 -37.55 -17.05
C LEU A 552 24.58 -37.21 -18.43
N GLN A 553 25.40 -37.23 -19.49
CA GLN A 553 24.93 -37.12 -20.87
C GLN A 553 23.93 -38.21 -21.27
N LYS A 554 23.99 -39.40 -20.63
CA LYS A 554 22.99 -40.45 -20.84
C LYS A 554 21.68 -40.15 -20.10
N VAL A 555 21.72 -39.58 -18.89
CA VAL A 555 20.52 -39.02 -18.23
C VAL A 555 19.91 -37.90 -19.10
N ASP A 556 20.73 -36.98 -19.61
CA ASP A 556 20.28 -35.89 -20.49
C ASP A 556 19.61 -36.38 -21.78
N GLN A 557 20.04 -37.54 -22.32
CA GLN A 557 19.43 -38.19 -23.48
C GLN A 557 18.08 -38.84 -23.17
N ASP A 558 17.93 -39.44 -21.99
CA ASP A 558 16.68 -40.11 -21.59
C ASP A 558 15.60 -39.10 -21.15
N LEU A 559 16.00 -37.86 -20.84
CA LEU A 559 15.10 -36.73 -20.55
C LEU A 559 14.78 -35.84 -21.77
N ASP A 560 15.45 -35.97 -22.93
CA ASP A 560 15.27 -35.07 -24.09
C ASP A 560 13.84 -35.19 -24.67
N GLY A 561 13.13 -34.06 -24.70
CA GLY A 561 11.74 -33.96 -25.18
C GLY A 561 10.66 -33.96 -24.11
N ILE A 562 10.98 -34.29 -22.85
CA ILE A 562 10.08 -34.12 -21.71
C ILE A 562 9.94 -32.61 -21.41
N ASN A 563 8.73 -32.15 -21.07
CA ASN A 563 8.53 -30.79 -20.56
C ASN A 563 9.23 -30.63 -19.21
N ILE A 564 10.17 -29.68 -19.13
CA ILE A 564 10.88 -29.46 -17.87
C ILE A 564 9.97 -28.86 -16.79
N TYR A 565 8.91 -28.15 -17.18
CA TYR A 565 8.08 -27.41 -16.24
C TYR A 565 6.95 -28.26 -15.65
N ASP A 566 6.46 -29.28 -16.34
CA ASP A 566 5.60 -30.34 -15.78
C ASP A 566 5.82 -31.63 -16.58
N ILE A 567 6.43 -32.65 -15.97
CA ILE A 567 6.81 -33.90 -16.68
C ILE A 567 5.64 -34.75 -17.20
N LEU A 568 4.39 -34.42 -16.84
CA LEU A 568 3.19 -35.11 -17.35
C LEU A 568 2.51 -34.36 -18.50
N GLU A 569 2.91 -33.11 -18.75
CA GLU A 569 2.36 -32.24 -19.79
C GLU A 569 3.34 -32.13 -20.97
N PRO A 570 2.89 -31.86 -22.20
CA PRO A 570 3.78 -31.62 -23.33
C PRO A 570 4.45 -30.20 -23.27
N CYS A 571 5.40 -29.80 -24.16
CA CYS A 571 6.35 -28.64 -23.99
C CYS A 571 6.46 -27.60 -25.16
N TYR A 572 5.99 -26.34 -25.19
CA TYR A 572 5.73 -25.58 -26.48
C TYR A 572 6.77 -25.56 -27.66
N HIS A 573 6.24 -25.68 -28.90
CA HIS A 573 6.88 -25.39 -30.20
C HIS A 573 6.02 -24.43 -31.04
N GLY A 574 6.60 -23.29 -31.46
CA GLY A 574 6.02 -22.42 -32.50
C GLY A 574 6.33 -22.88 -33.93
N ASP A 575 5.55 -22.40 -34.91
CA ASP A 575 5.61 -22.83 -36.33
C ASP A 575 7.03 -22.76 -36.96
N SER A 576 7.88 -21.85 -36.50
CA SER A 576 9.26 -21.68 -36.95
C SER A 576 10.20 -22.79 -36.45
N SER A 577 10.04 -23.26 -35.20
CA SER A 577 10.93 -24.26 -34.59
C SER A 577 10.83 -25.63 -35.26
N SER A 578 9.65 -25.98 -35.77
CA SER A 578 9.36 -27.21 -36.51
C SER A 578 10.33 -27.46 -37.70
N LYS A 579 10.82 -26.38 -38.32
CA LYS A 579 11.69 -26.43 -39.50
C LYS A 579 13.19 -26.52 -39.15
N ILE A 580 13.55 -26.21 -37.91
CA ILE A 580 14.96 -26.17 -37.46
C ILE A 580 15.46 -27.56 -37.04
N ARG A 581 14.55 -28.51 -36.70
CA ARG A 581 14.92 -29.84 -36.17
C ARG A 581 14.39 -31.06 -36.92
N LEU A 582 13.92 -30.93 -38.16
CA LEU A 582 13.74 -32.09 -39.07
C LEU A 582 15.09 -32.60 -39.63
N GLY A 583 16.06 -32.79 -38.73
CA GLY A 583 17.45 -33.16 -38.99
C GLY A 583 17.83 -34.47 -38.30
N THR A 584 17.30 -35.58 -38.81
CA THR A 584 17.63 -36.99 -38.49
C THR A 584 17.21 -37.56 -37.13
N SER A 585 16.91 -38.87 -37.16
CA SER A 585 16.51 -39.78 -36.07
C SER A 585 15.09 -39.65 -35.51
N GLU A 586 14.52 -40.79 -35.12
CA GLU A 586 13.13 -40.97 -34.68
C GLU A 586 13.04 -40.85 -33.15
N SER A 587 11.99 -40.19 -32.63
CA SER A 587 11.77 -40.10 -31.19
C SER A 587 11.31 -41.43 -30.61
N ASN A 588 12.11 -42.02 -29.71
CA ASN A 588 11.85 -43.35 -29.11
C ASN A 588 10.63 -43.40 -28.17
N LEU A 589 10.06 -42.26 -27.79
CA LEU A 589 8.89 -42.19 -26.89
C LEU A 589 7.64 -42.83 -27.54
N PRO A 590 7.00 -43.82 -26.91
CA PRO A 590 5.77 -44.45 -27.43
C PRO A 590 4.64 -43.44 -27.63
N GLU A 591 3.78 -43.67 -28.62
CA GLU A 591 2.64 -42.78 -28.92
C GLU A 591 1.67 -42.64 -27.73
N SER A 592 1.57 -43.66 -26.87
CA SER A 592 0.81 -43.59 -25.61
C SER A 592 1.37 -42.58 -24.60
N PHE A 593 2.69 -42.35 -24.57
CA PHE A 593 3.30 -41.32 -23.73
C PHE A 593 3.11 -39.91 -24.31
N ARG A 594 3.13 -39.77 -25.64
CA ARG A 594 2.85 -38.50 -26.34
C ARG A 594 1.41 -38.00 -26.20
N ARG A 595 0.52 -38.83 -25.62
CA ARG A 595 -0.91 -38.58 -25.43
C ARG A 595 -1.35 -38.62 -23.96
N LEU A 596 -0.40 -38.76 -23.02
CA LEU A 596 -0.64 -38.34 -21.63
C LEU A 596 -0.83 -36.81 -21.62
N GLY A 597 -1.76 -36.32 -20.79
CA GLY A 597 -2.19 -34.92 -20.80
C GLY A 597 -3.43 -34.62 -21.68
N GLU A 598 -3.83 -35.51 -22.61
CA GLU A 598 -5.09 -35.34 -23.33
C GLU A 598 -6.29 -35.44 -22.37
N THR A 599 -6.99 -34.32 -22.13
CA THR A 599 -8.20 -34.30 -21.30
C THR A 599 -9.36 -33.55 -21.97
N GLU A 600 -10.59 -34.01 -21.77
CA GLU A 600 -11.82 -33.33 -22.23
C GLU A 600 -12.16 -32.08 -21.38
N ARG A 601 -11.18 -31.44 -20.75
CA ARG A 601 -11.42 -30.26 -19.88
C ARG A 601 -11.71 -29.02 -20.73
N PRO A 602 -12.75 -28.23 -20.40
CA PRO A 602 -13.18 -27.09 -21.21
C PRO A 602 -12.26 -25.86 -21.14
N LEU A 603 -11.20 -25.92 -20.32
CA LEU A 603 -10.11 -24.95 -20.28
C LEU A 603 -8.80 -25.75 -20.30
N PRO A 604 -8.05 -25.75 -21.42
CA PRO A 604 -6.70 -26.29 -21.45
C PRO A 604 -5.77 -25.47 -20.55
N VAL A 605 -4.89 -26.16 -19.82
CA VAL A 605 -3.55 -25.61 -19.57
C VAL A 605 -2.90 -25.40 -20.94
N ARG A 606 -1.97 -24.43 -21.09
CA ARG A 606 -1.42 -24.07 -22.41
C ARG A 606 -0.98 -25.33 -23.18
N THR A 607 -1.32 -25.42 -24.47
CA THR A 607 -0.95 -26.57 -25.32
C THR A 607 0.50 -26.47 -25.75
N ARG A 608 1.37 -26.88 -24.84
CA ARG A 608 2.82 -26.96 -24.94
C ARG A 608 3.15 -28.28 -25.73
N MET A 609 4.11 -28.40 -26.69
CA MET A 609 4.55 -29.65 -27.39
C MET A 609 6.02 -29.67 -27.93
N PHE A 610 6.93 -30.44 -27.28
CA PHE A 610 8.41 -30.51 -27.44
C PHE A 610 9.31 -29.23 -27.33
N GLY A 611 10.47 -29.32 -26.65
CA GLY A 611 11.44 -28.22 -26.56
C GLY A 611 12.59 -28.48 -25.56
N ARG A 612 13.76 -27.83 -25.74
CA ARG A 612 14.85 -27.88 -24.76
C ARG A 612 14.82 -26.66 -23.87
N ALA A 613 14.60 -26.88 -22.58
CA ALA A 613 14.72 -25.84 -21.57
C ALA A 613 16.19 -25.62 -21.13
N TRP A 614 16.37 -25.05 -19.94
CA TRP A 614 17.65 -24.55 -19.40
C TRP A 614 18.78 -25.58 -19.56
N PRO A 615 19.97 -25.20 -20.05
CA PRO A 615 20.98 -26.15 -20.53
C PRO A 615 21.44 -27.13 -19.45
N PHE A 616 21.03 -28.39 -19.61
CA PHE A 616 21.55 -29.61 -18.98
C PHE A 616 22.21 -29.42 -17.60
N ARG A 617 21.38 -29.47 -16.54
CA ARG A 617 21.82 -29.52 -15.13
C ARG A 617 22.65 -28.32 -14.64
N ALA A 618 22.77 -27.23 -15.41
CA ALA A 618 23.52 -26.06 -14.98
C ALA A 618 22.70 -25.23 -13.97
N PRO A 619 23.03 -25.22 -12.66
CA PRO A 619 22.41 -24.28 -11.73
C PRO A 619 22.83 -22.85 -12.08
N VAL A 620 22.12 -21.88 -11.51
CA VAL A 620 22.53 -20.47 -11.52
C VAL A 620 23.84 -20.34 -10.74
N LYS A 621 24.95 -20.13 -11.47
CA LYS A 621 26.30 -19.92 -10.92
C LYS A 621 26.66 -18.44 -11.00
N ALA A 622 27.50 -17.96 -10.08
CA ALA A 622 27.92 -16.56 -10.04
C ALA A 622 28.62 -16.14 -11.33
N GLY A 623 28.26 -14.96 -11.86
CA GLY A 623 28.69 -14.48 -13.17
C GLY A 623 27.50 -14.15 -14.08
N TYR A 624 27.74 -14.16 -15.39
CA TYR A 624 26.73 -13.84 -16.40
C TYR A 624 25.69 -14.97 -16.52
N VAL A 625 24.40 -14.60 -16.46
CA VAL A 625 23.26 -15.50 -16.61
C VAL A 625 22.60 -15.23 -17.96
N PRO A 626 22.67 -16.16 -18.93
CA PRO A 626 22.04 -15.98 -20.23
C PRO A 626 20.52 -15.87 -20.14
N SER A 627 19.92 -14.99 -20.95
CA SER A 627 18.47 -14.93 -21.15
C SER A 627 17.96 -16.12 -21.98
N TRP A 628 16.63 -16.35 -21.94
CA TRP A 628 16.01 -17.41 -22.74
C TRP A 628 16.27 -17.28 -24.26
N PRO A 629 16.14 -16.09 -24.90
CA PRO A 629 16.48 -15.94 -26.32
C PRO A 629 17.96 -16.21 -26.62
N GLU A 630 18.87 -15.84 -25.73
CA GLU A 630 20.32 -16.10 -25.89
C GLU A 630 20.65 -17.60 -25.81
N LEU A 631 20.00 -18.36 -24.91
CA LEU A 631 20.14 -19.82 -24.82
C LEU A 631 19.68 -20.55 -26.08
N LEU A 632 18.77 -19.96 -26.85
CA LEU A 632 18.12 -20.59 -28.00
C LEU A 632 18.69 -20.13 -29.35
N ASN A 633 19.70 -19.27 -29.36
CA ASN A 633 20.18 -18.56 -30.54
C ASN A 633 19.05 -17.77 -31.25
N SER A 634 18.37 -16.91 -30.49
CA SER A 634 17.29 -16.03 -30.98
C SER A 634 16.07 -16.77 -31.57
N ALA A 635 15.61 -17.82 -30.90
CA ALA A 635 14.23 -18.28 -31.07
C ALA A 635 13.30 -17.36 -30.27
N GLU A 636 12.16 -16.98 -30.86
CA GLU A 636 11.27 -15.93 -30.34
C GLU A 636 10.47 -16.34 -29.08
N ASN A 637 10.32 -17.65 -28.81
CA ASN A 637 9.47 -18.18 -27.75
C ASN A 637 10.26 -18.97 -26.70
N VAL A 638 9.80 -18.94 -25.44
CA VAL A 638 10.36 -19.74 -24.34
C VAL A 638 10.10 -21.23 -24.59
N PRO A 639 11.09 -22.13 -24.45
CA PRO A 639 10.92 -23.56 -24.70
C PRO A 639 10.17 -24.14 -23.52
N CYS A 640 8.93 -24.54 -23.75
CA CYS A 640 8.01 -24.67 -22.62
C CYS A 640 6.66 -24.00 -22.89
N THR A 641 6.60 -22.81 -23.50
CA THR A 641 5.48 -21.89 -23.27
C THR A 641 4.91 -21.27 -24.54
N ASP A 642 3.58 -21.30 -24.71
CA ASP A 642 2.84 -20.53 -25.73
C ASP A 642 2.42 -19.16 -25.13
N ASP A 643 3.09 -18.10 -25.55
CA ASP A 643 2.79 -16.72 -25.19
C ASP A 643 2.07 -15.95 -26.29
N GLU A 644 1.74 -16.57 -27.44
CA GLU A 644 1.16 -15.89 -28.62
C GLU A 644 -0.05 -15.03 -28.25
N VAL A 645 -0.92 -15.55 -27.39
CA VAL A 645 -2.16 -14.87 -26.98
C VAL A 645 -1.88 -13.63 -26.11
N ALA A 646 -0.91 -13.70 -25.21
CA ALA A 646 -0.47 -12.54 -24.42
C ALA A 646 0.29 -11.53 -25.29
N THR A 647 1.17 -12.00 -26.18
CA THR A 647 1.92 -11.16 -27.11
C THR A 647 0.99 -10.39 -28.08
N VAL A 648 -0.08 -11.02 -28.59
CA VAL A 648 -1.14 -10.35 -29.37
C VAL A 648 -1.94 -9.35 -28.53
N TRP A 649 -2.19 -9.63 -27.26
CA TRP A 649 -2.94 -8.75 -26.37
C TRP A 649 -2.13 -7.53 -25.92
N LEU A 650 -0.93 -7.75 -25.37
CA LEU A 650 -0.08 -6.74 -24.74
C LEU A 650 0.65 -5.82 -25.74
N ASN A 651 0.72 -6.21 -27.01
CA ASN A 651 1.17 -5.34 -28.11
C ASN A 651 0.02 -4.66 -28.87
N ASN A 652 -1.23 -4.84 -28.45
CA ASN A 652 -2.34 -4.07 -28.98
C ASN A 652 -2.35 -2.64 -28.42
N GLU A 653 -2.35 -1.62 -29.29
CA GLU A 653 -2.34 -0.21 -28.87
C GLU A 653 -3.51 0.17 -27.94
N ALA A 654 -4.70 -0.40 -28.16
CA ALA A 654 -5.88 -0.11 -27.34
C ALA A 654 -5.78 -0.79 -25.96
N VAL A 655 -5.15 -1.97 -25.87
CA VAL A 655 -4.82 -2.61 -24.59
C VAL A 655 -3.82 -1.75 -23.83
N ARG A 656 -2.65 -1.45 -24.41
CA ARG A 656 -1.61 -0.63 -23.76
C ARG A 656 -2.17 0.70 -23.24
N LYS A 657 -2.95 1.39 -24.06
CA LYS A 657 -3.62 2.65 -23.68
C LYS A 657 -4.63 2.48 -22.53
N ALA A 658 -5.35 1.37 -22.46
CA ALA A 658 -6.32 1.11 -21.39
C ALA A 658 -5.64 0.73 -20.06
N ILE A 659 -4.45 0.11 -20.12
CA ILE A 659 -3.63 -0.26 -18.96
C ILE A 659 -2.52 0.75 -18.64
N HIS A 660 -2.57 1.97 -19.21
CA HIS A 660 -1.60 3.05 -18.98
C HIS A 660 -0.12 2.68 -19.24
N ALA A 661 0.10 1.71 -20.13
CA ALA A 661 1.43 1.34 -20.61
C ALA A 661 1.89 2.27 -21.73
N ASP A 662 3.20 2.55 -21.78
CA ASP A 662 3.78 3.39 -22.82
C ASP A 662 3.74 2.65 -24.18
N PRO A 663 3.53 3.38 -25.30
CA PRO A 663 3.45 2.79 -26.64
C PRO A 663 4.75 2.07 -27.01
N ILE A 664 4.64 1.14 -27.97
CA ILE A 664 5.75 0.33 -28.50
C ILE A 664 6.94 1.22 -28.94
N SER A 665 6.67 2.40 -29.48
CA SER A 665 7.69 3.39 -29.88
C SER A 665 8.52 3.98 -28.72
N MET A 666 8.17 3.73 -27.45
CA MET A 666 8.93 4.15 -26.27
C MET A 666 9.39 2.99 -25.39
N ALA A 667 8.52 2.02 -25.10
CA ALA A 667 8.85 0.86 -24.26
C ALA A 667 9.41 -0.34 -25.04
N GLY A 668 9.26 -0.34 -26.37
CA GLY A 668 9.44 -1.53 -27.20
C GLY A 668 8.21 -2.46 -27.16
N ASP A 669 8.26 -3.50 -27.98
CA ASP A 669 7.31 -4.62 -27.94
C ASP A 669 7.46 -5.40 -26.62
N TRP A 670 6.32 -5.90 -26.12
CA TRP A 670 6.24 -6.83 -25.00
C TRP A 670 6.56 -8.23 -25.53
N GLU A 671 7.32 -8.95 -24.73
CA GLU A 671 7.77 -10.32 -24.94
C GLU A 671 7.74 -11.01 -23.57
N LEU A 672 7.52 -12.33 -23.54
CA LEU A 672 7.42 -13.05 -22.27
C LEU A 672 8.74 -12.98 -21.46
N CYS A 673 9.89 -13.17 -22.11
CA CYS A 673 11.22 -13.08 -21.50
C CYS A 673 12.20 -12.39 -22.44
N THR A 674 12.87 -11.34 -21.97
CA THR A 674 13.56 -10.39 -22.87
C THR A 674 15.01 -10.74 -23.22
N ASP A 675 15.41 -10.48 -24.47
CA ASP A 675 16.81 -10.46 -24.92
C ASP A 675 17.52 -9.13 -24.62
N LYS A 676 16.76 -8.08 -24.28
CA LYS A 676 17.24 -6.70 -24.16
C LYS A 676 18.22 -6.51 -23.00
N ILE A 677 18.20 -7.40 -22.00
CA ILE A 677 18.99 -7.29 -20.76
C ILE A 677 20.16 -8.26 -20.73
N ARG A 678 21.28 -7.81 -20.16
CA ARG A 678 22.42 -8.66 -19.83
C ARG A 678 22.49 -8.85 -18.32
N TYR A 679 22.04 -10.01 -17.85
CA TYR A 679 21.90 -10.32 -16.43
C TYR A 679 23.16 -10.95 -15.82
N TYR A 680 23.44 -10.66 -14.55
CA TYR A 680 24.54 -11.26 -13.79
C TYR A 680 24.06 -11.71 -12.41
N HIS A 681 24.30 -12.96 -12.05
CA HIS A 681 24.16 -13.43 -10.68
C HIS A 681 25.39 -12.98 -9.87
N ASP A 682 25.19 -12.09 -8.91
CA ASP A 682 26.23 -11.50 -8.06
C ASP A 682 26.06 -11.83 -6.56
N ALA A 683 24.91 -12.38 -6.16
CA ALA A 683 24.59 -12.63 -4.75
C ALA A 683 24.98 -14.02 -4.21
N GLY A 684 25.11 -15.04 -5.07
CA GLY A 684 25.35 -16.43 -4.66
C GLY A 684 24.13 -17.09 -4.01
N SER A 685 24.37 -18.11 -3.18
CA SER A 685 23.32 -18.84 -2.44
C SER A 685 22.36 -17.92 -1.67
N MET A 686 21.07 -18.19 -1.78
CA MET A 686 20.00 -17.48 -1.08
C MET A 686 19.78 -18.01 0.35
N ILE A 687 20.31 -19.17 0.71
CA ILE A 687 20.15 -19.80 2.04
C ILE A 687 20.49 -18.83 3.19
N PRO A 688 21.57 -18.01 3.14
CA PRO A 688 21.87 -17.00 4.17
C PRO A 688 20.81 -15.90 4.28
N TYR A 689 20.20 -15.48 3.17
CA TYR A 689 19.13 -14.48 3.16
C TYR A 689 17.86 -15.04 3.79
N HIS A 690 17.45 -16.27 3.40
CA HIS A 690 16.34 -16.96 4.03
C HIS A 690 16.55 -17.10 5.55
N LYS A 691 17.74 -17.52 5.99
CA LYS A 691 18.12 -17.68 7.40
C LYS A 691 18.10 -16.36 8.19
N ASN A 692 18.57 -15.26 7.59
CA ASN A 692 18.54 -13.93 8.21
C ASN A 692 17.09 -13.43 8.41
N LEU A 693 16.26 -13.54 7.38
CA LEU A 693 14.87 -13.07 7.43
C LEU A 693 14.01 -13.88 8.42
N THR A 694 14.12 -15.21 8.38
CA THR A 694 13.36 -16.10 9.28
C THR A 694 13.82 -16.01 10.74
N ALA A 695 15.13 -15.89 11.00
CA ALA A 695 15.64 -15.64 12.36
C ALA A 695 15.19 -14.29 12.96
N ARG A 696 14.73 -13.34 12.13
CA ARG A 696 14.09 -12.08 12.55
C ARG A 696 12.57 -12.20 12.72
N GLY A 697 12.01 -13.39 12.53
CA GLY A 697 10.59 -13.69 12.70
C GLY A 697 9.72 -13.42 11.46
N TYR A 698 10.28 -12.98 10.34
CA TYR A 698 9.52 -12.83 9.10
C TYR A 698 9.09 -14.20 8.58
N ARG A 699 7.82 -14.31 8.17
CA ARG A 699 7.24 -15.58 7.71
C ARG A 699 7.79 -15.95 6.33
N ALA A 700 8.12 -17.22 6.11
CA ALA A 700 8.57 -17.71 4.82
C ALA A 700 7.76 -18.95 4.39
N LEU A 701 7.17 -18.91 3.20
CA LEU A 701 6.64 -20.10 2.53
C LEU A 701 7.52 -20.43 1.32
N ILE A 702 8.04 -21.66 1.29
CA ILE A 702 8.63 -22.26 0.10
C ILE A 702 7.63 -23.31 -0.38
N PHE A 703 7.20 -23.23 -1.63
CA PHE A 703 6.30 -24.21 -2.23
C PHE A 703 6.83 -24.71 -3.57
N SER A 704 6.58 -25.97 -3.89
CA SER A 704 7.03 -26.58 -5.15
C SER A 704 5.94 -27.47 -5.75
N GLY A 705 5.68 -27.35 -7.05
CA GLY A 705 5.01 -28.40 -7.79
C GLY A 705 5.82 -29.71 -7.77
N ASP A 706 5.18 -30.84 -7.48
CA ASP A 706 5.86 -32.15 -7.38
C ASP A 706 6.18 -32.83 -8.74
N HIS A 707 5.85 -32.17 -9.86
CA HIS A 707 6.17 -32.60 -11.23
C HIS A 707 7.03 -31.59 -12.00
N ASP A 708 7.47 -30.50 -11.35
CA ASP A 708 8.48 -29.60 -11.92
C ASP A 708 9.86 -30.26 -11.93
N MET A 709 10.48 -30.29 -13.10
CA MET A 709 11.84 -30.77 -13.34
C MET A 709 12.84 -29.61 -13.49
N CYS A 710 12.38 -28.35 -13.57
CA CYS A 710 13.22 -27.16 -13.73
C CYS A 710 13.86 -26.74 -12.41
N VAL A 711 13.07 -26.69 -11.33
CA VAL A 711 13.56 -26.53 -9.95
C VAL A 711 12.91 -27.64 -9.09
N PRO A 712 13.44 -28.87 -9.16
CA PRO A 712 12.80 -30.02 -8.52
C PRO A 712 12.62 -29.84 -7.02
N PHE A 713 11.43 -30.21 -6.52
CA PHE A 713 11.08 -30.04 -5.10
C PHE A 713 12.07 -30.72 -4.14
N THR A 714 12.80 -31.75 -4.60
CA THR A 714 13.85 -32.45 -3.85
C THR A 714 15.00 -31.53 -3.44
N GLY A 715 15.39 -30.57 -4.30
CA GLY A 715 16.36 -29.52 -3.97
C GLY A 715 15.82 -28.55 -2.91
N SER A 716 14.55 -28.15 -3.07
CA SER A 716 13.85 -27.27 -2.11
C SER A 716 13.65 -27.92 -0.73
N GLU A 717 13.33 -29.21 -0.67
CA GLU A 717 13.28 -29.95 0.60
C GLU A 717 14.67 -30.03 1.25
N ALA A 718 15.70 -30.35 0.46
CA ALA A 718 17.06 -30.52 0.95
C ALA A 718 17.66 -29.21 1.50
N TRP A 719 17.51 -28.09 0.79
CA TRP A 719 18.06 -26.82 1.27
C TRP A 719 17.28 -26.26 2.46
N THR A 720 15.94 -26.36 2.47
CA THR A 720 15.14 -25.88 3.64
C THR A 720 15.49 -26.67 4.90
N ARG A 721 15.72 -27.98 4.77
CA ARG A 721 16.22 -28.85 5.84
C ARG A 721 17.65 -28.50 6.27
N SER A 722 18.50 -28.05 5.35
CA SER A 722 19.91 -27.68 5.63
C SER A 722 20.07 -26.50 6.59
N LEU A 723 19.04 -25.67 6.75
CA LEU A 723 19.05 -24.53 7.68
C LEU A 723 19.28 -24.95 9.15
N GLY A 724 18.98 -26.20 9.51
CA GLY A 724 19.16 -26.74 10.86
C GLY A 724 18.05 -26.32 11.84
N TYR A 725 16.93 -25.82 11.33
CA TYR A 725 15.74 -25.45 12.11
C TYR A 725 14.99 -26.67 12.61
N LYS A 726 14.38 -26.56 13.80
CA LYS A 726 13.63 -27.66 14.39
C LYS A 726 12.31 -27.85 13.63
N VAL A 727 11.98 -29.09 13.26
CA VAL A 727 10.64 -29.43 12.79
C VAL A 727 9.63 -29.25 13.94
N ILE A 728 8.52 -28.58 13.65
CA ILE A 728 7.41 -28.31 14.59
C ILE A 728 6.05 -28.76 14.07
N ASP A 729 5.91 -28.97 12.75
CA ASP A 729 4.79 -29.66 12.09
C ASP A 729 5.43 -30.72 11.18
N GLU A 730 5.32 -31.99 11.54
CA GLU A 730 6.01 -33.11 10.86
C GLU A 730 5.47 -33.33 9.44
N TRP A 731 6.31 -33.87 8.54
CA TRP A 731 5.94 -34.11 7.15
C TRP A 731 4.63 -34.91 7.01
N ARG A 732 3.58 -34.21 6.59
CA ARG A 732 2.20 -34.70 6.49
C ARG A 732 1.56 -34.27 5.17
N HIS A 733 0.45 -34.90 4.80
CA HIS A 733 -0.36 -34.40 3.68
C HIS A 733 -1.15 -33.14 4.10
N TRP A 734 -1.52 -32.33 3.11
CA TRP A 734 -2.52 -31.27 3.25
C TRP A 734 -3.68 -31.46 2.26
N LEU A 735 -4.84 -30.88 2.55
CA LEU A 735 -6.11 -31.23 1.91
C LEU A 735 -6.86 -30.05 1.28
N VAL A 736 -7.42 -30.26 0.09
CA VAL A 736 -8.48 -29.41 -0.49
C VAL A 736 -9.68 -30.30 -0.81
N ASP A 737 -10.85 -29.93 -0.28
CA ASP A 737 -12.12 -30.67 -0.41
C ASP A 737 -12.03 -32.18 -0.14
N GLY A 738 -11.16 -32.57 0.81
CA GLY A 738 -10.93 -33.96 1.22
C GLY A 738 -10.00 -34.77 0.29
N GLN A 739 -9.42 -34.15 -0.74
CA GLN A 739 -8.35 -34.76 -1.57
C GLN A 739 -6.97 -34.31 -1.09
N VAL A 740 -5.96 -35.18 -1.25
CA VAL A 740 -4.56 -34.86 -0.96
C VAL A 740 -4.02 -33.92 -2.04
N SER A 741 -3.78 -32.67 -1.65
CA SER A 741 -3.28 -31.61 -2.54
C SER A 741 -1.77 -31.46 -2.52
N GLY A 742 -1.07 -32.25 -1.70
CA GLY A 742 0.38 -32.26 -1.55
C GLY A 742 0.81 -32.60 -0.13
N PHE A 743 2.07 -32.31 0.20
CA PHE A 743 2.66 -32.52 1.52
C PHE A 743 3.25 -31.23 2.09
N ILE A 744 3.40 -31.15 3.40
CA ILE A 744 3.84 -29.96 4.13
C ILE A 744 4.70 -30.35 5.34
N GLN A 745 5.73 -29.55 5.63
CA GLN A 745 6.52 -29.59 6.86
C GLN A 745 6.78 -28.17 7.37
N GLY A 746 6.45 -27.94 8.64
CA GLY A 746 6.67 -26.68 9.34
C GLY A 746 7.93 -26.74 10.20
N TYR A 747 8.77 -25.72 10.09
CA TYR A 747 9.96 -25.54 10.91
C TYR A 747 9.75 -24.38 11.91
N ASP A 748 10.61 -24.28 12.92
CA ASP A 748 10.72 -23.07 13.73
C ASP A 748 11.19 -21.86 12.89
N ASN A 749 11.29 -20.69 13.51
CA ASN A 749 11.61 -19.42 12.83
C ASN A 749 10.62 -19.03 11.69
N ASN A 750 9.36 -19.49 11.77
CA ASN A 750 8.27 -19.18 10.83
C ASN A 750 8.52 -19.61 9.37
N LEU A 751 9.35 -20.64 9.15
CA LEU A 751 9.56 -21.27 7.85
C LEU A 751 8.59 -22.44 7.62
N THR A 752 8.07 -22.55 6.40
CA THR A 752 7.25 -23.67 5.94
C THR A 752 7.73 -24.11 4.56
N PHE A 753 7.88 -25.42 4.36
CA PHE A 753 8.06 -26.02 3.03
C PHE A 753 6.83 -26.90 2.71
N LEU A 754 6.32 -26.82 1.48
CA LEU A 754 5.25 -27.71 1.00
C LEU A 754 5.40 -28.07 -0.48
N THR A 755 4.83 -29.21 -0.86
CA THR A 755 4.62 -29.59 -2.25
C THR A 755 3.17 -29.42 -2.67
N VAL A 756 2.92 -29.22 -3.98
CA VAL A 756 1.59 -29.19 -4.59
C VAL A 756 1.48 -30.34 -5.59
N LYS A 757 0.48 -31.23 -5.40
CA LYS A 757 0.44 -32.53 -6.06
C LYS A 757 -0.13 -32.48 -7.48
N GLY A 758 0.58 -33.13 -8.40
CA GLY A 758 0.30 -33.20 -9.83
C GLY A 758 0.63 -31.88 -10.53
N SER A 759 1.54 -31.07 -9.98
CA SER A 759 1.77 -29.70 -10.44
C SER A 759 3.18 -29.50 -10.95
N GLY A 760 3.29 -28.79 -12.06
CA GLY A 760 4.51 -28.17 -12.54
C GLY A 760 4.90 -26.85 -11.88
N HIS A 761 5.85 -26.18 -12.53
CA HIS A 761 6.58 -24.97 -12.14
C HIS A 761 5.67 -23.79 -11.79
N THR A 762 4.84 -23.35 -12.75
CA THR A 762 3.79 -22.32 -12.57
C THR A 762 2.61 -22.92 -11.81
N VAL A 763 2.80 -23.20 -10.52
CA VAL A 763 1.85 -23.93 -9.66
C VAL A 763 0.38 -23.45 -9.79
N PRO A 764 0.07 -22.15 -9.85
CA PRO A 764 -1.31 -21.69 -10.01
C PRO A 764 -1.87 -21.90 -11.43
N GLU A 765 -1.06 -22.05 -12.48
CA GLU A 765 -1.53 -22.48 -13.82
C GLU A 765 -1.95 -23.95 -13.81
N TYR A 766 -1.13 -24.84 -13.25
CA TYR A 766 -1.39 -26.29 -13.23
C TYR A 766 -2.41 -26.73 -12.17
N LYS A 767 -2.47 -26.04 -11.02
CA LYS A 767 -3.35 -26.33 -9.88
C LYS A 767 -3.94 -25.05 -9.27
N PRO A 768 -4.75 -24.26 -10.03
CA PRO A 768 -5.23 -22.95 -9.59
C PRO A 768 -6.04 -22.98 -8.28
N LYS A 769 -6.86 -24.02 -8.11
CA LYS A 769 -7.69 -24.20 -6.91
C LYS A 769 -6.84 -24.46 -5.66
N GLU A 770 -5.88 -25.37 -5.77
CA GLU A 770 -4.95 -25.74 -4.69
C GLU A 770 -3.98 -24.57 -4.40
N GLY A 771 -3.52 -23.87 -5.44
CA GLY A 771 -2.72 -22.65 -5.35
C GLY A 771 -3.43 -21.53 -4.59
N LEU A 772 -4.70 -21.22 -4.90
CA LEU A 772 -5.48 -20.27 -4.10
C LEU A 772 -5.71 -20.79 -2.66
N ALA A 773 -5.92 -22.10 -2.48
CA ALA A 773 -6.16 -22.69 -1.16
C ALA A 773 -4.94 -22.60 -0.23
N LEU A 774 -3.72 -22.90 -0.70
CA LEU A 774 -2.50 -22.76 0.10
C LEU A 774 -2.18 -21.28 0.36
N TYR A 775 -2.34 -20.43 -0.67
CA TYR A 775 -2.07 -18.99 -0.60
C TYR A 775 -2.96 -18.29 0.44
N SER A 776 -4.28 -18.48 0.34
CA SER A 776 -5.26 -17.87 1.25
C SER A 776 -5.08 -18.34 2.69
N ARG A 777 -4.91 -19.66 2.93
CA ARG A 777 -4.65 -20.19 4.27
C ARG A 777 -3.39 -19.60 4.87
N TRP A 778 -2.29 -19.54 4.10
CA TRP A 778 -1.03 -19.01 4.60
C TRP A 778 -1.10 -17.52 4.92
N LEU A 779 -1.65 -16.67 4.03
CA LEU A 779 -1.79 -15.25 4.30
C LEU A 779 -2.60 -14.98 5.58
N GLU A 780 -3.70 -15.72 5.78
CA GLU A 780 -4.58 -15.61 6.95
C GLU A 780 -4.01 -16.26 8.23
N GLY A 781 -2.85 -16.90 8.16
CA GLY A 781 -2.23 -17.59 9.31
C GLY A 781 -2.98 -18.86 9.75
N LYS A 782 -3.77 -19.45 8.86
CA LYS A 782 -4.52 -20.70 9.09
C LYS A 782 -3.65 -21.91 8.76
N THR A 783 -3.95 -23.04 9.39
CA THR A 783 -3.37 -24.35 9.04
C THR A 783 -3.66 -24.69 7.57
N ILE A 784 -2.65 -25.21 6.87
CA ILE A 784 -2.75 -25.75 5.51
C ILE A 784 -3.04 -27.25 5.57
#